data_AF-A0A0V0Z337-F1
#
_entry.id   AF-A0A0V0Z337-F1
#
_cell.length_a   1.000
_cell.length_b   1.000
_cell.length_c   1.000
_cell.angle_alpha   90.00
_cell.angle_beta   90.00
_cell.angle_gamma   90.00
#
_symmetry.space_group_name_H-M   'P 1'
#
loop_
_entity.id
_entity.type
_entity.pdbx_description
1 polymer ?
#
loop_
_entity_poly.entity_id
_entity_poly.type
_entity_poly.pdbx_seq_one_letter_code
_entity_poly.pdbx_strand_id
1 'polypeptide(L)'
;LPHHAVYQHNQGKTKCRVVFDGSAEWNGTSLNNCLDPGPKLQPDLVAVLLRFRRSRIALQADIEKMYLQVGLRREDRDVCRFLWQERDCGAPVKVYRLTRVGFGLTCSPFLAMQVVRHHAQRCGNIDELTDRVLSDMYVDDLATSCDGVDEARRLVQRLTELMKTGGFVLKKWASNDSDALMDLPAEDVSSADKDRLWKTLGLHWNRHSDHLTFMPMPDIHPERHDSKRELLSLASRLFDPLGCLAPFTIRAKKMFQSLWLKGLDWDDQLPLDISSVWCQWKRELETLDSVRVPRALMVIPKGQVRRSELHVFGDASETAFGAVAYLMTESMDGTKEVRFCLAKTRVAPVKRLSLPRLELMAALHVARLKEYVERELGLPFNRSTCWSDSTIVLSWIRGDPRRWKPFVANRVQEILSRTEPSQWRHCPTADNPADKLSRGCALDSLREDKLWWNGPTWLKEHIEQWPRLSMALSPEETRLVSPERKRVITLCASLQEPSLLVIIDPSRYGTMERLVRITAYCCRFLANARTHAGERKIGARLSLQELQDAEKRWVRAIQADAFPVSKTASGPIPVRAGDPLAALSPFVDTEGLLRVGGRLSRTALPWCHRHPLLLPRNGPVVELIVRRTHESELHAGLNQTLAALRRRFWVVRGRQAVKRCIRACIICRKHDARPFCPLMSDLPPERVTPSFPFNRVGLDFAGPLYVKDEYRPAQKAYICLFTCMVTRAVHLEVMFDMTTISFLAALRRFIARRGRP
;
A
#
# COMPACT_ATOMS: atom_id res chain seq x y z
N LEU A 1 -27.26 39.02 -39.77
CA LEU A 1 -25.85 39.04 -39.34
C LEU A 1 -25.24 40.42 -39.51
N PRO A 2 -24.97 41.14 -38.40
CA PRO A 2 -24.09 42.30 -38.42
C PRO A 2 -22.70 41.91 -38.92
N HIS A 3 -22.01 42.85 -39.55
CA HIS A 3 -20.68 42.63 -40.07
C HIS A 3 -19.87 43.92 -40.08
N HIS A 4 -18.55 43.79 -40.01
CA HIS A 4 -17.63 44.91 -40.08
C HIS A 4 -16.35 44.50 -40.81
N ALA A 5 -15.64 45.49 -41.36
CA ALA A 5 -14.35 45.28 -42.01
C ALA A 5 -13.22 45.34 -40.98
N VAL A 6 -12.37 44.31 -40.97
CA VAL A 6 -11.11 44.29 -40.23
C VAL A 6 -9.97 44.41 -41.24
N TYR A 7 -9.16 45.44 -41.05
CA TYR A 7 -8.01 45.73 -41.91
C TYR A 7 -6.73 45.21 -41.26
N GLN A 8 -6.09 44.25 -41.93
CA GLN A 8 -4.77 43.76 -41.56
C GLN A 8 -3.73 44.46 -42.43
N HIS A 9 -2.85 45.23 -41.79
CA HIS A 9 -1.72 45.87 -42.45
C HIS A 9 -0.53 44.91 -42.37
N ASN A 10 -0.06 44.40 -43.50
CA ASN A 10 1.13 43.56 -43.54
C ASN A 10 2.01 43.96 -44.72
N GLN A 11 3.25 44.39 -44.45
CA GLN A 11 4.28 44.70 -45.45
C GLN A 11 3.77 45.51 -46.67
N GLY A 12 3.06 46.62 -46.42
CA GLY A 12 2.59 47.52 -47.48
C GLY A 12 1.32 47.10 -48.24
N LYS A 13 0.72 45.94 -47.92
CA LYS A 13 -0.61 45.54 -48.43
C LYS A 13 -1.65 45.58 -47.31
N THR A 14 -2.74 46.31 -47.54
CA THR A 14 -3.90 46.35 -46.64
C THR A 14 -4.89 45.27 -47.06
N LYS A 15 -4.95 44.17 -46.29
CA LYS A 15 -5.92 43.10 -46.52
C LYS A 15 -7.16 43.36 -45.69
N CYS A 16 -8.30 43.59 -46.35
CA CYS A 16 -9.60 43.69 -45.71
C CYS A 16 -10.21 42.29 -45.53
N ARG A 17 -10.74 41.99 -44.34
CA ARG A 17 -11.56 40.81 -44.06
C ARG A 17 -12.90 41.27 -43.51
N VAL A 18 -14.00 40.74 -44.05
CA VAL A 18 -15.32 40.95 -43.47
C VAL A 18 -15.51 39.95 -42.33
N VAL A 19 -15.78 40.45 -41.14
CA VAL A 19 -16.09 39.64 -39.96
C VAL A 19 -17.59 39.75 -39.69
N PHE A 20 -18.27 38.61 -39.63
CA PHE A 20 -19.68 38.56 -39.24
C PHE A 20 -19.78 38.36 -37.73
N ASP A 21 -20.65 39.10 -37.08
CA ASP A 21 -20.90 38.97 -35.65
C ASP A 21 -22.15 38.11 -35.43
N GLY A 22 -21.94 36.80 -35.23
CA GLY A 22 -23.01 35.87 -34.89
C GLY A 22 -23.49 36.00 -33.43
N SER A 23 -22.73 36.69 -32.59
CA SER A 23 -22.99 36.86 -31.15
C SER A 23 -23.74 38.16 -30.84
N ALA A 24 -23.86 39.06 -31.81
CA ALA A 24 -24.65 40.28 -31.66
C ALA A 24 -26.09 39.95 -31.24
N GLU A 25 -26.47 40.45 -30.07
CA GLU A 25 -27.76 40.18 -29.47
C GLU A 25 -28.83 41.16 -29.94
N TRP A 26 -30.02 40.63 -30.20
CA TRP A 26 -31.24 41.40 -30.44
C TRP A 26 -32.41 40.69 -29.76
N ASN A 27 -33.21 41.43 -28.98
CA ASN A 27 -34.32 40.88 -28.20
C ASN A 27 -33.92 39.65 -27.35
N GLY A 28 -32.73 39.69 -26.73
CA GLY A 28 -32.25 38.63 -25.84
C GLY A 28 -31.80 37.34 -26.53
N THR A 29 -31.66 37.34 -27.86
CA THR A 29 -31.12 36.20 -28.61
C THR A 29 -30.06 36.64 -29.62
N SER A 30 -29.19 35.71 -30.02
CA SER A 30 -28.19 35.89 -31.08
C SER A 30 -28.23 34.67 -31.99
N LEU A 31 -27.65 34.76 -33.20
CA LEU A 31 -27.61 33.59 -34.08
C LEU A 31 -26.79 32.46 -33.45
N ASN A 32 -25.68 32.79 -32.80
CA ASN A 32 -24.81 31.82 -32.12
C ASN A 32 -25.52 31.10 -30.96
N ASN A 33 -26.50 31.72 -30.29
CA ASN A 33 -27.31 31.05 -29.25
C ASN A 33 -28.26 29.99 -29.84
N CYS A 34 -28.61 30.11 -31.12
CA CYS A 34 -29.51 29.19 -31.82
C CYS A 34 -28.76 28.11 -32.62
N LEU A 35 -27.44 28.21 -32.75
CA LEU A 35 -26.62 27.28 -33.51
C LEU A 35 -25.88 26.32 -32.58
N ASP A 36 -25.90 25.03 -32.91
CA ASP A 36 -25.07 24.04 -32.21
C ASP A 36 -23.60 24.21 -32.65
N PRO A 37 -22.66 24.50 -31.72
CA PRO A 37 -21.24 24.63 -32.05
C PRO A 37 -20.60 23.32 -32.56
N GLY A 38 -21.20 22.17 -32.26
CA GLY A 38 -20.63 20.86 -32.52
C GLY A 38 -19.45 20.51 -31.59
N PRO A 39 -18.97 19.25 -31.63
CA PRO A 39 -17.85 18.80 -30.83
C PRO A 39 -16.52 19.45 -31.25
N LYS A 40 -15.59 19.60 -30.30
CA LYS A 40 -14.25 20.09 -30.58
C LYS A 40 -13.43 19.03 -31.33
N LEU A 41 -13.19 19.26 -32.62
CA LEU A 41 -12.40 18.37 -33.50
C LEU A 41 -10.92 18.76 -33.62
N GLN A 42 -10.52 19.89 -33.04
CA GLN A 42 -9.16 20.41 -33.11
C GLN A 42 -8.18 19.44 -32.44
N PRO A 43 -7.13 18.96 -33.15
CA PRO A 43 -6.06 18.22 -32.52
C PRO A 43 -5.38 19.03 -31.42
N ASP A 44 -4.75 18.34 -30.47
CA ASP A 44 -3.90 19.01 -29.48
C ASP A 44 -2.73 19.71 -30.20
N LEU A 45 -2.64 21.03 -30.04
CA LEU A 45 -1.60 21.84 -30.66
C LEU A 45 -0.19 21.36 -30.29
N VAL A 46 0.01 20.95 -29.04
CA VAL A 46 1.32 20.46 -28.58
C VAL A 46 1.66 19.16 -29.28
N ALA A 47 0.66 18.31 -29.55
CA ALA A 47 0.86 17.07 -30.28
C ALA A 47 1.27 17.32 -31.74
N VAL A 48 0.60 18.25 -32.42
CA VAL A 48 0.97 18.66 -33.79
C VAL A 48 2.40 19.21 -33.82
N LEU A 49 2.76 20.07 -32.86
CA LEU A 49 4.11 20.61 -32.74
C LEU A 49 5.17 19.52 -32.47
N LEU A 50 4.87 18.50 -31.66
CA LEU A 50 5.77 17.37 -31.45
C LEU A 50 5.99 16.57 -32.74
N ARG A 51 4.93 16.30 -33.52
CA ARG A 51 5.04 15.60 -34.82
C ARG A 51 5.74 16.45 -35.87
N PHE A 52 5.51 17.76 -35.87
CA PHE A 52 6.26 18.70 -36.70
C PHE A 52 7.76 18.67 -36.36
N ARG A 53 8.12 18.50 -35.09
CA ARG A 53 9.51 18.38 -34.62
C ARG A 53 10.13 16.99 -34.80
N ARG A 54 9.34 15.96 -35.13
CA ARG A 54 9.77 14.56 -35.08
C ARG A 54 10.98 14.24 -35.97
N SER A 55 10.88 14.46 -37.27
CA SER A 55 11.88 14.07 -38.27
C SER A 55 12.64 15.28 -38.86
N ARG A 56 13.63 15.05 -39.72
CA ARG A 56 14.58 16.08 -40.20
C ARG A 56 14.03 17.04 -41.24
N ILE A 57 13.18 16.57 -42.14
CA ILE A 57 12.58 17.42 -43.17
C ILE A 57 11.21 17.83 -42.67
N ALA A 58 11.02 19.12 -42.44
CA ALA A 58 9.77 19.71 -41.99
C ALA A 58 8.98 20.24 -43.18
N LEU A 59 7.66 20.08 -43.13
CA LEU A 59 6.73 20.56 -44.14
C LEU A 59 5.61 21.34 -43.46
N GLN A 60 5.30 22.50 -44.01
CA GLN A 60 4.15 23.30 -43.59
C GLN A 60 3.37 23.79 -44.80
N ALA A 61 2.04 23.81 -44.71
CA ALA A 61 1.14 24.37 -45.72
C ALA A 61 -0.12 24.95 -45.06
N ASP A 62 -0.87 25.74 -45.83
CA ASP A 62 -2.13 26.37 -45.41
C ASP A 62 -3.23 26.01 -46.41
N ILE A 63 -4.43 25.65 -45.94
CA ILE A 63 -5.60 25.54 -46.82
C ILE A 63 -6.08 26.94 -47.18
N GLU A 64 -6.00 27.30 -48.46
CA GLU A 64 -6.42 28.62 -48.91
C GLU A 64 -7.90 28.87 -48.59
N LYS A 65 -8.18 29.82 -47.67
CA LYS A 65 -9.55 30.24 -47.34
C LYS A 65 -10.45 29.03 -47.00
N MET A 66 -9.94 28.09 -46.19
CA MET A 66 -10.59 26.82 -45.79
C MET A 66 -12.12 26.92 -45.63
N TYR A 67 -12.61 27.85 -44.82
CA TYR A 67 -14.04 28.03 -44.56
C TYR A 67 -14.87 28.31 -45.83
N LEU A 68 -14.35 29.13 -46.75
CA LEU A 68 -15.05 29.51 -47.97
C LEU A 68 -15.08 28.39 -49.03
N GLN A 69 -14.28 27.34 -48.86
CA GLN A 69 -14.33 26.14 -49.70
C GLN A 69 -15.48 25.20 -49.31
N VAL A 70 -16.07 25.38 -48.10
CA VAL A 70 -17.17 24.55 -47.61
C VAL A 70 -18.52 25.20 -47.91
N GLY A 71 -19.38 24.49 -48.65
CA GLY A 71 -20.73 24.94 -49.00
C GLY A 71 -21.74 24.77 -47.87
N LEU A 72 -22.60 25.78 -47.69
CA LEU A 72 -23.82 25.63 -46.90
C LEU A 72 -24.92 24.99 -47.76
N ARG A 73 -25.70 24.08 -47.15
CA ARG A 73 -26.91 23.50 -47.78
C ARG A 73 -27.89 24.60 -48.12
N ARG A 74 -28.65 24.43 -49.21
CA ARG A 74 -29.47 25.53 -49.75
C ARG A 74 -30.55 25.97 -48.76
N GLU A 75 -31.13 25.02 -48.03
CA GLU A 75 -32.12 25.24 -46.97
C GLU A 75 -31.57 26.06 -45.79
N ASP A 76 -30.28 25.94 -45.46
CA ASP A 76 -29.68 26.60 -44.29
C ASP A 76 -29.18 28.02 -44.59
N ARG A 77 -29.03 28.41 -45.86
CA ARG A 77 -28.39 29.70 -46.22
C ARG A 77 -29.13 30.91 -45.68
N ASP A 78 -30.44 30.80 -45.51
CA ASP A 78 -31.28 31.92 -45.10
C ASP A 78 -31.07 32.33 -43.63
N VAL A 79 -30.52 31.44 -42.79
CA VAL A 79 -30.11 31.81 -41.42
C VAL A 79 -28.87 32.72 -41.41
N CYS A 80 -28.09 32.72 -42.51
CA CYS A 80 -26.86 33.49 -42.67
C CYS A 80 -27.05 34.77 -43.50
N ARG A 81 -28.24 35.37 -43.47
CA ARG A 81 -28.53 36.63 -44.17
C ARG A 81 -27.82 37.83 -43.51
N PHE A 82 -27.34 38.76 -44.34
CA PHE A 82 -26.78 40.03 -43.92
C PHE A 82 -27.20 41.15 -44.85
N LEU A 83 -27.29 42.36 -44.30
CA LEU A 83 -27.59 43.57 -45.05
C LEU A 83 -26.28 44.15 -45.57
N TRP A 84 -26.29 44.79 -46.73
CA TRP A 84 -25.14 45.49 -47.29
C TRP A 84 -25.58 46.86 -47.80
N GLN A 85 -24.93 47.90 -47.30
CA GLN A 85 -25.16 49.27 -47.72
C GLN A 85 -23.96 49.75 -48.54
N GLU A 86 -24.22 50.24 -49.75
CA GLU A 86 -23.18 50.89 -50.55
C GLU A 86 -22.88 52.30 -50.01
N ARG A 87 -21.67 52.81 -50.29
CA ARG A 87 -21.22 54.11 -49.78
C ARG A 87 -22.10 55.28 -50.23
N ASP A 88 -22.81 55.16 -51.34
CA ASP A 88 -23.77 56.17 -51.78
C ASP A 88 -25.05 56.10 -50.93
N CYS A 89 -25.30 57.18 -50.19
CA CYS A 89 -26.36 57.32 -49.19
C CYS A 89 -27.79 57.26 -49.77
N GLY A 90 -27.96 57.05 -51.07
CA GLY A 90 -29.25 56.89 -51.75
C GLY A 90 -29.51 55.50 -52.33
N ALA A 91 -28.52 54.59 -52.32
CA ALA A 91 -28.70 53.24 -52.84
C ALA A 91 -29.54 52.38 -51.86
N PRO A 92 -30.49 51.55 -52.35
CA PRO A 92 -31.27 50.69 -51.49
C PRO A 92 -30.40 49.64 -50.80
N VAL A 93 -30.68 49.35 -49.53
CA VAL A 93 -30.02 48.29 -48.76
C VAL A 93 -30.18 46.96 -49.49
N LYS A 94 -29.05 46.31 -49.80
CA LYS A 94 -29.06 44.99 -50.45
C LYS A 94 -29.08 43.90 -49.37
N VAL A 95 -29.87 42.85 -49.59
CA VAL A 95 -29.91 41.68 -48.70
C VAL A 95 -29.13 40.54 -49.35
N TYR A 96 -28.04 40.13 -48.72
CA TYR A 96 -27.23 38.98 -49.14
C TYR A 96 -27.38 37.83 -48.16
N ARG A 97 -26.96 36.64 -48.59
CA ARG A 97 -26.86 35.46 -47.73
C ARG A 97 -25.58 34.70 -48.03
N LEU A 98 -24.95 34.13 -47.01
CA LEU A 98 -23.77 33.30 -47.21
C LEU A 98 -24.15 32.00 -47.90
N THR A 99 -23.38 31.62 -48.93
CA THR A 99 -23.51 30.32 -49.62
C THR A 99 -22.45 29.31 -49.16
N ARG A 100 -21.47 29.79 -48.40
CA ARG A 100 -20.32 29.07 -47.85
C ARG A 100 -20.22 29.33 -46.35
N VAL A 101 -19.48 28.48 -45.64
CA VAL A 101 -19.23 28.66 -44.21
C VAL A 101 -18.44 29.97 -44.01
N GLY A 102 -18.98 30.88 -43.19
CA GLY A 102 -18.38 32.17 -42.90
C GLY A 102 -17.66 32.20 -41.55
N PHE A 103 -16.78 33.19 -41.36
CA PHE A 103 -16.16 33.44 -40.05
C PHE A 103 -17.16 34.10 -39.08
N GLY A 104 -17.06 33.76 -37.80
CA GLY A 104 -17.84 34.42 -36.72
C GLY A 104 -19.07 33.67 -36.22
N LEU A 105 -19.40 32.51 -36.81
CA LEU A 105 -20.44 31.62 -36.28
C LEU A 105 -19.82 30.52 -35.42
N THR A 106 -20.52 30.13 -34.34
CA THR A 106 -20.09 29.10 -33.39
C THR A 106 -19.87 27.73 -34.03
N CYS A 107 -20.70 27.35 -35.01
CA CYS A 107 -20.62 26.06 -35.70
C CYS A 107 -19.56 26.02 -36.83
N SER A 108 -19.06 27.18 -37.29
CA SER A 108 -18.18 27.25 -38.46
C SER A 108 -16.88 26.44 -38.32
N PRO A 109 -16.16 26.46 -37.18
CA PRO A 109 -14.94 25.66 -37.00
C PRO A 109 -15.22 24.17 -37.11
N PHE A 110 -16.30 23.68 -36.47
CA PHE A 110 -16.69 22.28 -36.56
C PHE A 110 -17.01 21.88 -38.01
N LEU A 111 -17.83 22.66 -38.70
CA LEU A 111 -18.22 22.37 -40.09
C LEU A 111 -17.00 22.31 -41.02
N ALA A 112 -16.10 23.31 -40.94
CA ALA A 112 -14.92 23.35 -41.79
C ALA A 112 -14.01 22.14 -41.56
N MET A 113 -13.71 21.85 -40.29
CA MET A 113 -12.83 20.75 -39.92
C MET A 113 -13.45 19.38 -40.22
N GLN A 114 -14.73 19.19 -39.93
CA GLN A 114 -15.40 17.90 -40.15
C GLN A 114 -15.48 17.55 -41.63
N VAL A 115 -15.68 18.54 -42.52
CA VAL A 115 -15.69 18.29 -43.97
C VAL A 115 -14.29 17.88 -44.45
N VAL A 116 -13.22 18.55 -43.99
CA VAL A 116 -11.84 18.15 -44.31
C VAL A 116 -11.54 16.74 -43.79
N ARG A 117 -11.93 16.42 -42.54
CA ARG A 117 -11.73 15.08 -41.96
C ARG A 117 -12.52 14.02 -42.71
N HIS A 118 -13.78 14.28 -43.04
CA HIS A 118 -14.63 13.36 -43.80
C HIS A 118 -14.07 13.12 -45.20
N HIS A 119 -13.58 14.17 -45.86
CA HIS A 119 -12.91 14.05 -47.16
C HIS A 119 -11.67 13.16 -47.07
N ALA A 120 -10.79 13.41 -46.11
CA ALA A 120 -9.60 12.59 -45.90
C ALA A 120 -9.96 11.12 -45.63
N GLN A 121 -10.96 10.84 -44.79
CA GLN A 121 -11.40 9.48 -44.48
C GLN A 121 -12.03 8.75 -45.66
N ARG A 122 -12.74 9.47 -46.54
CA ARG A 122 -13.46 8.88 -47.67
C ARG A 122 -12.59 8.69 -48.91
N CYS A 123 -11.67 9.63 -49.15
CA CYS A 123 -10.87 9.71 -50.38
C CYS A 123 -9.41 9.33 -50.15
N GLY A 124 -8.95 9.26 -48.89
CA GLY A 124 -7.63 8.77 -48.55
C GLY A 124 -7.56 7.26 -48.72
N ASN A 125 -7.27 6.81 -49.94
CA ASN A 125 -7.08 5.39 -50.27
C ASN A 125 -5.87 4.73 -49.56
N ILE A 126 -5.11 5.49 -48.75
CA ILE A 126 -3.89 5.06 -48.07
C ILE A 126 -3.90 5.63 -46.65
N ASP A 127 -3.94 4.73 -45.65
CA ASP A 127 -4.05 5.05 -44.22
C ASP A 127 -3.09 6.16 -43.77
N GLU A 128 -1.85 6.14 -44.28
CA GLU A 128 -0.82 7.11 -43.92
C GLU A 128 -1.21 8.58 -44.23
N LEU A 129 -1.82 8.86 -45.39
CA LEU A 129 -2.17 10.24 -45.76
C LEU A 129 -3.36 10.74 -44.94
N THR A 130 -4.34 9.87 -44.74
CA THR A 130 -5.50 10.12 -43.90
C THR A 130 -5.05 10.46 -42.49
N ASP A 131 -4.14 9.65 -41.92
CA ASP A 131 -3.60 9.87 -40.59
C ASP A 131 -2.88 11.22 -40.48
N ARG A 132 -2.08 11.61 -41.48
CA ARG A 132 -1.42 12.93 -41.51
C ARG A 132 -2.43 14.06 -41.51
N VAL A 133 -3.49 13.99 -42.33
CA VAL A 133 -4.53 15.02 -42.36
C VAL A 133 -5.27 15.09 -41.02
N LEU A 134 -5.60 13.94 -40.43
CA LEU A 134 -6.36 13.89 -39.18
C LEU A 134 -5.54 14.30 -37.94
N SER A 135 -4.21 14.11 -37.97
CA SER A 135 -3.33 14.31 -36.82
C SER A 135 -2.42 15.54 -36.91
N ASP A 136 -1.99 15.95 -38.11
CA ASP A 136 -1.00 17.04 -38.31
C ASP A 136 -1.62 18.35 -38.80
N MET A 137 -2.91 18.35 -39.17
CA MET A 137 -3.63 19.58 -39.50
C MET A 137 -4.26 20.22 -38.26
N TYR A 138 -3.86 21.45 -37.98
CA TYR A 138 -4.45 22.29 -36.96
C TYR A 138 -5.30 23.39 -37.61
N VAL A 139 -6.61 23.13 -37.70
CA VAL A 139 -7.56 23.98 -38.44
C VAL A 139 -7.19 24.03 -39.93
N ASP A 140 -6.64 25.13 -40.42
CA ASP A 140 -6.20 25.38 -41.80
C ASP A 140 -4.70 25.11 -42.02
N ASP A 141 -3.90 25.10 -40.96
CA ASP A 141 -2.45 24.89 -41.01
C ASP A 141 -2.09 23.40 -40.94
N LEU A 142 -1.39 22.89 -41.94
CA LEU A 142 -0.71 21.60 -41.91
C LEU A 142 0.73 21.81 -41.41
N ALA A 143 1.17 21.09 -40.38
CA ALA A 143 2.56 21.08 -39.95
C ALA A 143 3.03 19.64 -39.65
N THR A 144 3.94 19.12 -40.48
CA THR A 144 4.40 17.72 -40.40
C THR A 144 5.89 17.58 -40.65
N SER A 145 6.42 16.36 -40.54
CA SER A 145 7.82 16.04 -40.86
C SER A 145 8.03 14.62 -41.37
N CYS A 146 9.12 14.41 -42.11
CA CYS A 146 9.57 13.15 -42.70
C CYS A 146 11.10 13.03 -42.70
N ASP A 147 11.63 11.86 -43.04
CA ASP A 147 13.03 11.53 -42.77
C ASP A 147 14.00 11.99 -43.85
N GLY A 148 13.53 12.07 -45.10
CA GLY A 148 14.33 12.43 -46.26
C GLY A 148 13.55 13.27 -47.28
N VAL A 149 14.30 13.92 -48.16
CA VAL A 149 13.77 14.85 -49.16
C VAL A 149 12.86 14.15 -50.17
N ASP A 150 13.24 12.96 -50.65
CA ASP A 150 12.42 12.20 -51.60
C ASP A 150 11.07 11.77 -51.00
N GLU A 151 11.07 11.40 -49.72
CA GLU A 151 9.84 11.09 -48.98
C GLU A 151 8.98 12.35 -48.84
N ALA A 152 9.59 13.48 -48.51
CA ALA A 152 8.93 14.78 -48.40
C ALA A 152 8.23 15.16 -49.72
N ARG A 153 8.95 15.05 -50.83
CA ARG A 153 8.46 15.38 -52.17
C ARG A 153 7.24 14.55 -52.56
N ARG A 154 7.30 13.23 -52.33
CA ARG A 154 6.15 12.32 -52.54
C ARG A 154 4.97 12.66 -51.62
N LEU A 155 5.24 13.01 -50.36
CA LEU A 155 4.20 13.37 -49.40
C LEU A 155 3.49 14.66 -49.80
N VAL A 156 4.24 15.69 -50.22
CA VAL A 156 3.71 16.96 -50.71
C VAL A 156 2.79 16.75 -51.92
N GLN A 157 3.25 15.99 -52.93
CA GLN A 157 2.44 15.67 -54.11
C GLN A 157 1.14 14.96 -53.74
N ARG A 158 1.24 13.88 -52.96
CA ARG A 158 0.09 13.06 -52.57
C ARG A 158 -0.92 13.81 -51.71
N LEU A 159 -0.46 14.65 -50.79
CA LEU A 159 -1.34 15.50 -49.97
C LEU A 159 -2.02 16.58 -50.84
N THR A 160 -1.29 17.18 -51.77
CA THR A 160 -1.85 18.19 -52.67
C THR A 160 -2.92 17.57 -53.57
N GLU A 161 -2.67 16.41 -54.16
CA GLU A 161 -3.65 15.66 -54.96
C GLU A 161 -4.88 15.27 -54.14
N LEU A 162 -4.67 14.66 -52.97
CA LEU A 162 -5.76 14.25 -52.08
C LEU A 162 -6.64 15.45 -51.73
N MET A 163 -6.07 16.55 -51.24
CA MET A 163 -6.84 17.71 -50.81
C MET A 163 -7.56 18.39 -51.99
N LYS A 164 -6.92 18.44 -53.16
CA LYS A 164 -7.49 19.02 -54.38
C LYS A 164 -8.75 18.28 -54.85
N THR A 165 -8.84 16.96 -54.69
CA THR A 165 -10.07 16.21 -55.01
C THR A 165 -11.28 16.62 -54.17
N GLY A 166 -11.05 17.17 -52.97
CA GLY A 166 -12.07 17.73 -52.09
C GLY A 166 -12.35 19.22 -52.32
N GLY A 167 -11.67 19.84 -53.29
CA GLY A 167 -11.71 21.28 -53.52
C GLY A 167 -10.85 22.08 -52.53
N PHE A 168 -10.02 21.41 -51.72
CA PHE A 168 -9.12 22.05 -50.77
C PHE A 168 -7.74 22.28 -51.38
N VAL A 169 -7.43 23.55 -51.66
CA VAL A 169 -6.13 23.93 -52.26
C VAL A 169 -5.13 24.26 -51.15
N LEU A 170 -4.04 23.49 -51.08
CA LEU A 170 -2.91 23.77 -50.19
C LEU A 170 -1.97 24.80 -50.83
N LYS A 171 -1.66 25.86 -50.10
CA LYS A 171 -0.79 26.98 -50.53
C LYS A 171 0.25 27.28 -49.45
N LYS A 172 1.18 28.18 -49.76
CA LYS A 172 2.25 28.66 -48.88
C LYS A 172 3.11 27.53 -48.32
N TRP A 173 3.42 26.55 -49.16
CA TRP A 173 4.30 25.45 -48.78
C TRP A 173 5.65 25.99 -48.30
N ALA A 174 6.11 25.46 -47.17
CA ALA A 174 7.36 25.82 -46.53
C ALA A 174 8.08 24.57 -46.05
N SER A 175 9.40 24.56 -46.22
CA SER A 175 10.29 23.47 -45.83
C SER A 175 11.63 24.04 -45.36
N ASN A 176 12.37 23.30 -44.54
CA ASN A 176 13.79 23.60 -44.26
C ASN A 176 14.72 23.18 -45.40
N ASP A 177 14.23 22.34 -46.31
CA ASP A 177 14.96 21.88 -47.49
C ASP A 177 14.16 22.25 -48.75
N SER A 178 14.76 23.03 -49.65
CA SER A 178 14.10 23.51 -50.87
C SER A 178 13.78 22.39 -51.85
N ASP A 179 14.57 21.33 -51.86
CA ASP A 179 14.43 20.22 -52.81
C ASP A 179 13.14 19.43 -52.54
N ALA A 180 12.62 19.50 -51.31
CA ALA A 180 11.33 18.92 -50.93
C ALA A 180 10.13 19.57 -51.64
N LEU A 181 10.29 20.81 -52.13
CA LEU A 181 9.21 21.62 -52.74
C LEU A 181 9.45 21.89 -54.23
N MET A 182 10.50 21.30 -54.83
CA MET A 182 10.95 21.62 -56.19
C MET A 182 9.89 21.40 -57.28
N ASP A 183 8.96 20.44 -57.08
CA ASP A 183 7.92 20.11 -58.05
C ASP A 183 6.68 21.03 -57.96
N LEU A 184 6.62 21.94 -56.98
CA LEU A 184 5.47 22.82 -56.79
C LEU A 184 5.60 24.12 -57.61
N PRO A 185 4.48 24.68 -58.09
CA PRO A 185 4.47 26.01 -58.69
C PRO A 185 4.99 27.07 -57.69
N ALA A 186 5.74 28.06 -58.19
CA ALA A 186 6.30 29.13 -57.36
C ALA A 186 5.23 29.94 -56.58
N GLU A 187 3.99 29.97 -57.08
CA GLU A 187 2.84 30.61 -56.43
C GLU A 187 2.33 29.85 -55.20
N ASP A 188 2.57 28.54 -55.16
CA ASP A 188 2.14 27.65 -54.07
C ASP A 188 3.19 27.57 -52.96
N VAL A 189 4.42 27.96 -53.27
CA VAL A 189 5.56 27.96 -52.35
C VAL A 189 5.71 29.32 -51.68
N SER A 190 6.02 29.30 -50.39
CA SER A 190 6.35 30.52 -49.65
C SER A 190 7.67 31.14 -50.14
N SER A 191 7.66 32.43 -50.47
CA SER A 191 8.86 33.14 -50.95
C SER A 191 10.05 32.97 -49.98
N ALA A 192 11.21 32.57 -50.50
CA ALA A 192 12.41 32.32 -49.71
C ALA A 192 12.94 33.59 -49.00
N ASP A 193 12.80 34.76 -49.63
CA ASP A 193 13.51 35.98 -49.21
C ASP A 193 12.75 36.92 -48.26
N LYS A 194 11.42 36.81 -48.11
CA LYS A 194 10.66 37.88 -47.43
C LYS A 194 10.54 37.76 -45.92
N ASP A 195 10.72 36.58 -45.33
CA ASP A 195 10.75 36.42 -43.87
C ASP A 195 11.63 35.22 -43.50
N ARG A 196 12.83 35.48 -42.96
CA ARG A 196 13.74 34.44 -42.43
C ARG A 196 13.09 33.60 -41.32
N LEU A 197 12.07 34.16 -40.68
CA LEU A 197 11.30 33.56 -39.59
C LEU A 197 9.86 33.33 -40.04
N TRP A 198 9.50 32.05 -40.16
CA TRP A 198 8.17 31.62 -40.56
C TRP A 198 7.29 31.37 -39.34
N LYS A 199 6.04 31.84 -39.34
CA LYS A 199 5.11 31.56 -38.24
C LYS A 199 4.53 30.15 -38.40
N THR A 200 4.83 29.28 -37.44
CA THR A 200 4.36 27.89 -37.38
C THR A 200 3.54 27.70 -36.14
N LEU A 201 2.21 27.65 -36.28
CA LEU A 201 1.29 27.30 -35.18
C LEU A 201 1.49 28.15 -33.91
N GLY A 202 1.81 29.44 -34.09
CA GLY A 202 2.05 30.41 -33.03
C GLY A 202 3.52 30.58 -32.61
N LEU A 203 4.42 29.66 -33.01
CA LEU A 203 5.88 29.78 -32.84
C LEU A 203 6.53 30.38 -34.10
N HIS A 204 7.80 30.77 -34.00
CA HIS A 204 8.60 31.21 -35.14
C HIS A 204 9.65 30.16 -35.48
N TRP A 205 9.74 29.77 -36.75
CA TRP A 205 10.63 28.75 -37.27
C TRP A 205 11.57 29.37 -38.31
N ASN A 206 12.87 29.28 -38.07
CA ASN A 206 13.87 29.58 -39.08
C ASN A 206 14.08 28.35 -39.95
N ARG A 207 13.63 28.43 -41.21
CA ARG A 207 13.69 27.35 -42.19
C ARG A 207 15.12 26.96 -42.54
N HIS A 208 16.01 27.93 -42.70
CA HIS A 208 17.37 27.69 -43.16
C HIS A 208 18.24 27.02 -42.08
N SER A 209 18.18 27.50 -40.85
CA SER A 209 18.94 26.88 -39.75
C SER A 209 18.20 25.71 -39.11
N ASP A 210 16.90 25.53 -39.37
CA ASP A 210 16.00 24.55 -38.76
C ASP A 210 15.84 24.66 -37.22
N HIS A 211 15.65 25.88 -36.73
CA HIS A 211 15.42 26.15 -35.30
C HIS A 211 14.11 26.90 -35.07
N LEU A 212 13.44 26.57 -33.96
CA LEU A 212 12.35 27.34 -33.40
C LEU A 212 12.92 28.47 -32.53
N THR A 213 12.26 29.61 -32.55
CA THR A 213 12.61 30.80 -31.77
C THR A 213 11.35 31.59 -31.39
N PHE A 214 11.56 32.65 -30.62
CA PHE A 214 10.51 33.48 -30.02
C PHE A 214 10.79 34.94 -30.38
N MET A 215 9.77 35.68 -30.80
CA MET A 215 9.96 37.08 -31.20
C MET A 215 9.88 38.01 -29.98
N PRO A 216 10.75 39.05 -29.91
CA PRO A 216 10.62 40.09 -28.91
C PRO A 216 9.23 40.71 -29.00
N MET A 217 8.62 40.98 -27.86
CA MET A 217 7.30 41.60 -27.85
C MET A 217 7.45 43.11 -28.09
N PRO A 218 6.70 43.71 -29.03
CA PRO A 218 6.71 45.15 -29.19
C PRO A 218 6.12 45.84 -27.96
N ASP A 219 6.50 47.11 -27.76
CA ASP A 219 5.94 48.00 -26.73
C ASP A 219 6.15 47.50 -25.27
N ILE A 220 7.28 46.86 -24.98
CA ILE A 220 7.69 46.59 -23.60
C ILE A 220 8.31 47.87 -23.02
N HIS A 221 7.76 48.35 -21.91
CA HIS A 221 8.33 49.44 -21.13
C HIS A 221 8.84 48.88 -19.79
N PRO A 222 10.15 48.56 -19.67
CA PRO A 222 10.68 47.90 -18.48
C PRO A 222 10.47 48.71 -17.20
N GLU A 223 10.60 50.02 -17.27
CA GLU A 223 10.48 50.92 -16.10
C GLU A 223 9.03 51.29 -15.76
N ARG A 224 8.04 50.87 -16.56
CA ARG A 224 6.64 51.17 -16.27
C ARG A 224 6.19 50.42 -15.02
N HIS A 225 5.55 51.15 -14.10
CA HIS A 225 4.85 50.56 -12.96
C HIS A 225 3.57 49.89 -13.46
N ASP A 226 3.62 48.57 -13.54
CA ASP A 226 2.48 47.77 -13.95
C ASP A 226 1.59 47.42 -12.75
N SER A 227 0.37 47.04 -13.06
CA SER A 227 -0.60 46.43 -12.15
C SER A 227 -0.55 44.90 -12.22
N LYS A 228 -1.28 44.24 -11.31
CA LYS A 228 -1.47 42.78 -11.33
C LYS A 228 -2.07 42.28 -12.66
N ARG A 229 -3.02 43.02 -13.25
CA ARG A 229 -3.63 42.72 -14.56
C ARG A 229 -2.61 42.78 -15.69
N GLU A 230 -1.77 43.81 -15.68
CA GLU A 230 -0.77 44.03 -16.72
C GLU A 230 0.36 43.00 -16.66
N LEU A 231 0.79 42.61 -15.46
CA LEU A 231 1.73 41.51 -15.26
C LEU A 231 1.22 40.21 -15.89
N LEU A 232 -0.03 39.83 -15.59
CA LEU A 232 -0.63 38.62 -16.15
C LEU A 232 -0.79 38.72 -17.67
N SER A 233 -1.23 39.88 -18.17
CA SER A 233 -1.39 40.15 -19.60
C SER A 233 -0.06 39.96 -20.33
N LEU A 234 1.03 40.58 -19.87
CA LEU A 234 2.34 40.48 -20.51
C LEU A 234 2.92 39.06 -20.41
N ALA A 235 2.84 38.43 -19.23
CA ALA A 235 3.34 37.06 -19.04
C ALA A 235 2.60 36.03 -19.91
N SER A 236 1.30 36.23 -20.15
CA SER A 236 0.47 35.34 -20.97
C SER A 236 0.62 35.56 -22.47
N ARG A 237 1.13 36.73 -22.91
CA ARG A 237 1.46 36.98 -24.32
C ARG A 237 2.62 36.12 -24.81
N LEU A 238 3.52 35.71 -23.91
CA LEU A 238 4.63 34.84 -24.24
C LEU A 238 4.13 33.41 -24.52
N PHE A 239 3.98 33.10 -25.79
CA PHE A 239 3.43 31.83 -26.26
C PHE A 239 4.49 30.72 -26.31
N ASP A 240 4.50 29.85 -25.29
CA ASP A 240 5.42 28.70 -25.17
C ASP A 240 4.69 27.36 -24.95
N PRO A 241 4.07 26.79 -26.00
CA PRO A 241 3.31 25.53 -25.89
C PRO A 241 4.20 24.32 -25.53
N LEU A 242 5.45 24.32 -25.97
CA LEU A 242 6.42 23.23 -25.75
C LEU A 242 7.20 23.35 -24.42
N GLY A 243 7.04 24.44 -23.69
CA GLY A 243 7.73 24.66 -22.43
C GLY A 243 9.24 24.90 -22.58
N CYS A 244 9.71 25.36 -23.73
CA CYS A 244 11.13 25.64 -23.98
C CYS A 244 11.66 26.73 -23.03
N LEU A 245 10.81 27.72 -22.72
CA LEU A 245 11.08 28.84 -21.84
C LEU A 245 10.45 28.64 -20.45
N ALA A 246 10.04 27.41 -20.11
CA ALA A 246 9.38 27.12 -18.84
C ALA A 246 10.16 27.58 -17.59
N PRO A 247 11.51 27.44 -17.53
CA PRO A 247 12.32 28.01 -16.44
C PRO A 247 12.26 29.54 -16.33
N PHE A 248 12.09 30.24 -17.45
CA PHE A 248 11.96 31.70 -17.46
C PHE A 248 10.53 32.14 -17.10
N THR A 249 9.51 31.50 -17.67
CA THR A 249 8.10 31.86 -17.46
C THR A 249 7.57 31.52 -16.07
N ILE A 250 8.14 30.53 -15.38
CA ILE A 250 7.72 30.19 -14.01
C ILE A 250 7.99 31.34 -13.02
N ARG A 251 9.00 32.19 -13.28
CA ARG A 251 9.29 33.39 -12.45
C ARG A 251 8.09 34.34 -12.44
N ALA A 252 7.51 34.63 -13.60
CA ALA A 252 6.31 35.46 -13.71
C ALA A 252 5.09 34.83 -13.03
N LYS A 253 4.90 33.52 -13.18
CA LYS A 253 3.80 32.78 -12.52
C LYS A 253 3.91 32.80 -10.98
N LYS A 254 5.14 32.70 -10.44
CA LYS A 254 5.41 32.83 -9.00
C LYS A 254 5.11 34.24 -8.49
N MET A 255 5.55 35.26 -9.22
CA MET A 255 5.23 36.67 -8.90
C MET A 255 3.72 36.87 -8.85
N PHE A 256 2.98 36.38 -9.87
CA PHE A 256 1.52 36.47 -9.89
C PHE A 256 0.84 35.77 -8.70
N GLN A 257 1.31 34.58 -8.31
CA GLN A 257 0.78 33.91 -7.12
C GLN A 257 1.07 34.71 -5.84
N SER A 258 2.26 35.29 -5.70
CA SER A 258 2.62 36.14 -4.55
C SER A 258 1.67 37.32 -4.41
N LEU A 259 1.35 38.00 -5.52
CA LEU A 259 0.37 39.11 -5.54
C LEU A 259 -1.02 38.64 -5.09
N TRP A 260 -1.43 37.44 -5.49
CA TRP A 260 -2.70 36.86 -5.06
C TRP A 260 -2.73 36.57 -3.55
N LEU A 261 -1.63 36.06 -2.99
CA LEU A 261 -1.51 35.81 -1.55
C LEU A 261 -1.44 37.09 -0.71
N LYS A 262 -0.88 38.17 -1.28
CA LYS A 262 -0.88 39.51 -0.66
C LYS A 262 -2.23 40.22 -0.73
N GLY A 263 -3.22 39.66 -1.43
CA GLY A 263 -4.57 40.21 -1.51
C GLY A 263 -4.71 41.47 -2.38
N LEU A 264 -3.80 41.69 -3.34
CA LEU A 264 -3.90 42.83 -4.26
C LEU A 264 -5.08 42.69 -5.23
N ASP A 265 -5.76 43.80 -5.50
CA ASP A 265 -6.76 43.90 -6.56
C ASP A 265 -6.12 43.96 -7.95
N TRP A 266 -6.94 43.88 -9.00
CA TRP A 266 -6.46 43.73 -10.38
C TRP A 266 -5.66 44.92 -10.89
N ASP A 267 -6.05 46.13 -10.49
CA ASP A 267 -5.53 47.38 -11.03
C ASP A 267 -4.64 48.12 -10.00
N ASP A 268 -4.37 47.48 -8.85
CA ASP A 268 -3.40 47.94 -7.86
C ASP A 268 -1.98 47.89 -8.41
N GLN A 269 -1.17 48.89 -8.04
CA GLN A 269 0.25 48.93 -8.38
C GLN A 269 1.03 47.81 -7.69
N LEU A 270 2.01 47.26 -8.40
CA LEU A 270 2.88 46.21 -7.86
C LEU A 270 3.71 46.75 -6.67
N PRO A 271 3.79 45.99 -5.55
CA PRO A 271 4.68 46.33 -4.44
C PRO A 271 6.14 46.43 -4.91
N LEU A 272 6.93 47.33 -4.31
CA LEU A 272 8.31 47.62 -4.74
C LEU A 272 9.20 46.37 -4.82
N ASP A 273 9.03 45.42 -3.88
CA ASP A 273 9.77 44.15 -3.86
C ASP A 273 9.48 43.27 -5.09
N ILE A 274 8.26 43.30 -5.61
CA ILE A 274 7.85 42.56 -6.81
C ILE A 274 8.12 43.37 -8.08
N SER A 275 7.90 44.69 -8.03
CA SER A 275 8.10 45.60 -9.17
C SER A 275 9.54 45.54 -9.67
N SER A 276 10.53 45.56 -8.77
CA SER A 276 11.96 45.48 -9.16
C SER A 276 12.30 44.20 -9.94
N VAL A 277 11.86 43.04 -9.43
CA VAL A 277 12.06 41.73 -10.09
C VAL A 277 11.28 41.65 -11.41
N TRP A 278 10.08 42.25 -11.46
CA TRP A 278 9.26 42.32 -12.67
C TRP A 278 9.93 43.18 -13.76
N CYS A 279 10.46 44.34 -13.40
CA CYS A 279 11.22 45.19 -14.33
C CYS A 279 12.43 44.44 -14.92
N GLN A 280 13.17 43.70 -14.09
CA GLN A 280 14.28 42.86 -14.57
C GLN A 280 13.79 41.78 -15.56
N TRP A 281 12.71 41.07 -15.22
CA TRP A 281 12.11 40.07 -16.09
C TRP A 281 11.67 40.66 -17.44
N LYS A 282 11.13 41.90 -17.45
CA LYS A 282 10.76 42.62 -18.68
C LYS A 282 11.97 42.94 -19.57
N ARG A 283 13.10 43.40 -18.99
CA ARG A 283 14.33 43.69 -19.76
C ARG A 283 14.87 42.45 -20.47
N GLU A 284 14.77 41.28 -19.83
CA GLU A 284 15.20 40.01 -20.42
C GLU A 284 14.39 39.62 -21.68
N LEU A 285 13.20 40.17 -21.91
CA LEU A 285 12.39 39.86 -23.11
C LEU A 285 12.94 40.48 -24.40
N GLU A 286 13.85 41.45 -24.29
CA GLU A 286 14.47 42.09 -25.47
C GLU A 286 15.38 41.11 -26.23
N THR A 287 15.97 40.13 -25.54
CA THR A 287 16.89 39.14 -26.11
C THR A 287 16.22 37.79 -26.42
N LEU A 288 14.88 37.77 -26.50
CA LEU A 288 14.10 36.53 -26.64
C LEU A 288 14.36 35.76 -27.94
N ASP A 289 14.68 36.47 -29.02
CA ASP A 289 15.06 35.91 -30.33
C ASP A 289 16.42 35.20 -30.32
N SER A 290 17.24 35.44 -29.30
CA SER A 290 18.53 34.76 -29.14
C SER A 290 18.36 33.28 -28.74
N VAL A 291 17.20 32.89 -28.22
CA VAL A 291 16.91 31.48 -27.89
C VAL A 291 16.63 30.68 -29.17
N ARG A 292 17.44 29.65 -29.39
CA ARG A 292 17.35 28.78 -30.57
C ARG A 292 17.11 27.34 -30.12
N VAL A 293 15.94 26.82 -30.43
CA VAL A 293 15.55 25.44 -30.10
C VAL A 293 15.59 24.61 -31.37
N PRO A 294 16.43 23.58 -31.47
CA PRO A 294 16.42 22.69 -32.63
C PRO A 294 15.03 22.12 -32.88
N ARG A 295 14.52 22.30 -34.11
CA ARG A 295 13.19 21.79 -34.46
C ARG A 295 13.22 20.26 -34.49
N ALA A 296 14.12 19.66 -35.28
CA ALA A 296 14.26 18.21 -35.42
C ALA A 296 14.65 17.53 -34.09
N LEU A 297 13.89 16.50 -33.70
CA LEU A 297 14.21 15.61 -32.59
C LEU A 297 15.05 14.43 -33.09
N MET A 298 14.66 13.81 -34.21
CA MET A 298 15.46 12.79 -34.88
C MET A 298 16.36 13.44 -35.93
N VAL A 299 17.66 13.50 -35.65
CA VAL A 299 18.69 13.98 -36.60
C VAL A 299 19.36 12.84 -37.38
N ILE A 300 19.10 11.60 -36.98
CA ILE A 300 19.50 10.38 -37.67
C ILE A 300 18.28 9.85 -38.43
N PRO A 301 18.40 9.43 -39.71
CA PRO A 301 17.28 8.82 -40.43
C PRO A 301 16.80 7.56 -39.70
N LYS A 302 15.48 7.28 -39.66
CA LYS A 302 14.94 6.16 -38.86
C LYS A 302 15.59 4.82 -39.17
N GLY A 303 15.92 4.54 -40.44
CA GLY A 303 16.58 3.29 -40.85
C GLY A 303 18.01 3.10 -40.32
N GLN A 304 18.63 4.18 -39.81
CA GLN A 304 19.97 4.15 -39.22
C GLN A 304 19.94 4.29 -37.68
N VAL A 305 18.75 4.31 -37.08
CA VAL A 305 18.60 4.37 -35.62
C VAL A 305 18.65 2.96 -35.06
N ARG A 306 19.67 2.69 -34.24
CA ARG A 306 19.82 1.43 -33.51
C ARG A 306 18.83 1.34 -32.36
N ARG A 307 18.68 2.41 -31.58
CA ARG A 307 17.69 2.51 -30.51
C ARG A 307 17.31 3.96 -30.21
N SER A 308 16.12 4.13 -29.64
CA SER A 308 15.60 5.39 -29.11
C SER A 308 15.15 5.21 -27.66
N GLU A 309 15.52 6.14 -26.80
CA GLU A 309 15.17 6.15 -25.39
C GLU A 309 14.51 7.47 -24.98
N LEU A 310 13.44 7.40 -24.20
CA LEU A 310 12.76 8.56 -23.61
C LEU A 310 13.22 8.75 -22.16
N HIS A 311 13.68 9.95 -21.81
CA HIS A 311 14.09 10.28 -20.46
C HIS A 311 13.27 11.45 -19.95
N VAL A 312 12.54 11.25 -18.85
CA VAL A 312 11.68 12.29 -18.28
C VAL A 312 12.11 12.57 -16.84
N PHE A 313 12.50 13.81 -16.59
CA PHE A 313 13.00 14.28 -15.30
C PHE A 313 11.95 15.11 -14.60
N GLY A 314 11.81 14.94 -13.29
CA GLY A 314 10.91 15.73 -12.44
C GLY A 314 11.66 16.34 -11.28
N ASP A 315 11.20 17.51 -10.87
CA ASP A 315 11.68 18.18 -9.66
C ASP A 315 10.58 19.05 -9.04
N ALA A 316 10.71 19.29 -7.73
CA ALA A 316 9.84 20.17 -6.98
C ALA A 316 10.59 21.01 -5.96
N SER A 317 10.13 22.24 -5.80
CA SER A 317 10.44 23.14 -4.70
C SER A 317 9.17 23.52 -3.97
N GLU A 318 9.28 24.24 -2.86
CA GLU A 318 8.13 24.79 -2.14
C GLU A 318 7.27 25.75 -2.98
N THR A 319 7.83 26.27 -4.09
CA THR A 319 7.19 27.31 -4.90
C THR A 319 6.66 26.81 -6.24
N ALA A 320 7.26 25.78 -6.83
CA ALA A 320 6.84 25.22 -8.11
C ALA A 320 7.36 23.80 -8.29
N PHE A 321 6.76 23.05 -9.20
CA PHE A 321 7.21 21.72 -9.59
C PHE A 321 6.96 21.53 -11.09
N GLY A 322 7.70 20.62 -11.71
CA GLY A 322 7.62 20.41 -13.15
C GLY A 322 8.27 19.12 -13.62
N ALA A 323 8.13 18.88 -14.92
CA ALA A 323 8.80 17.79 -15.60
C ALA A 323 9.30 18.23 -16.98
N VAL A 324 10.40 17.63 -17.43
CA VAL A 324 11.00 17.83 -18.76
C VAL A 324 11.35 16.48 -19.38
N ALA A 325 11.09 16.34 -20.67
CA ALA A 325 11.33 15.13 -21.46
C ALA A 325 12.42 15.35 -22.51
N TYR A 326 13.29 14.36 -22.66
CA TYR A 326 14.36 14.29 -23.65
C TYR A 326 14.28 13.00 -24.46
N LEU A 327 14.55 13.10 -25.75
CA LEU A 327 14.74 11.97 -26.64
C LEU A 327 16.25 11.73 -26.78
N MET A 328 16.69 10.52 -26.47
CA MET A 328 18.04 10.04 -26.80
C MET A 328 17.94 9.06 -27.97
N THR A 329 18.72 9.28 -29.03
CA THR A 329 18.81 8.36 -30.17
C THR A 329 20.25 7.89 -30.33
N GLU A 330 20.43 6.58 -30.53
CA GLU A 330 21.70 5.97 -30.90
C GLU A 330 21.62 5.50 -32.35
N SER A 331 22.56 5.92 -33.19
CA SER A 331 22.72 5.42 -34.56
C SER A 331 23.44 4.07 -34.60
N MET A 332 23.40 3.40 -35.76
CA MET A 332 24.07 2.12 -35.99
C MET A 332 25.60 2.18 -35.82
N ASP A 333 26.21 3.35 -36.01
CA ASP A 333 27.63 3.61 -35.77
C ASP A 333 27.98 3.88 -34.29
N GLY A 334 26.97 3.91 -33.40
CA GLY A 334 27.11 4.17 -31.97
C GLY A 334 27.04 5.65 -31.56
N THR A 335 26.85 6.59 -32.50
CA THR A 335 26.70 8.01 -32.17
C THR A 335 25.40 8.26 -31.40
N LYS A 336 25.49 8.95 -30.26
CA LYS A 336 24.34 9.25 -29.40
C LYS A 336 24.02 10.74 -29.34
N GLU A 337 22.77 11.06 -29.61
CA GLU A 337 22.24 12.41 -29.60
C GLU A 337 21.08 12.56 -28.61
N VAL A 338 21.03 13.69 -27.91
CA VAL A 338 19.97 13.99 -26.94
C VAL A 338 19.33 15.33 -27.27
N ARG A 339 17.99 15.36 -27.36
CA ARG A 339 17.20 16.54 -27.73
C ARG A 339 16.05 16.79 -26.76
N PHE A 340 15.90 18.04 -26.33
CA PHE A 340 14.74 18.51 -25.57
C PHE A 340 13.44 18.30 -26.36
N CYS A 341 12.46 17.62 -25.76
CA CYS A 341 11.17 17.34 -26.38
C CYS A 341 10.08 18.31 -25.90
N LEU A 342 9.80 18.31 -24.61
CA LEU A 342 8.67 19.01 -24.01
C LEU A 342 8.92 19.21 -22.52
N ALA A 343 8.53 20.35 -21.99
CA ALA A 343 8.47 20.57 -20.55
C ALA A 343 7.13 21.15 -20.11
N LYS A 344 6.75 20.86 -18.87
CA LYS A 344 5.55 21.42 -18.23
C LYS A 344 5.87 21.80 -16.79
N THR A 345 5.34 22.95 -16.38
CA THR A 345 5.53 23.49 -15.04
C THR A 345 4.22 23.91 -14.40
N ARG A 346 4.17 23.82 -13.08
CA ARG A 346 3.09 24.32 -12.25
C ARG A 346 3.64 25.02 -11.03
N VAL A 347 2.99 26.11 -10.64
CA VAL A 347 3.25 26.75 -9.35
C VAL A 347 2.67 25.84 -8.25
N ALA A 348 3.35 25.77 -7.11
CA ALA A 348 2.89 24.98 -5.96
C ALA A 348 1.50 25.45 -5.51
N PRO A 349 0.63 24.57 -5.01
CA PRO A 349 -0.70 24.97 -4.55
C PRO A 349 -0.62 25.95 -3.38
N VAL A 350 -1.55 26.91 -3.33
CA VAL A 350 -1.67 27.87 -2.21
C VAL A 350 -1.80 27.17 -0.86
N LYS A 351 -2.53 26.05 -0.82
CA LYS A 351 -2.56 25.18 0.35
C LYS A 351 -1.20 24.49 0.49
N ARG A 352 -0.44 24.88 1.51
CA ARG A 352 0.91 24.34 1.78
C ARG A 352 0.89 22.81 1.85
N LEU A 353 1.69 22.22 0.97
CA LEU A 353 2.03 20.79 0.98
C LEU A 353 3.47 20.64 1.50
N SER A 354 3.78 19.50 2.09
CA SER A 354 5.17 19.18 2.42
C SER A 354 5.99 18.98 1.14
N LEU A 355 7.30 19.26 1.21
CA LEU A 355 8.21 19.08 0.07
C LEU A 355 8.12 17.67 -0.56
N PRO A 356 8.12 16.56 0.22
CA PRO A 356 7.93 15.21 -0.36
C PRO A 356 6.62 15.03 -1.14
N ARG A 357 5.55 15.71 -0.75
CA ARG A 357 4.28 15.68 -1.49
C ARG A 357 4.35 16.47 -2.79
N LEU A 358 5.12 17.56 -2.82
CA LEU A 358 5.38 18.33 -4.05
C LEU A 358 6.29 17.54 -5.00
N GLU A 359 7.33 16.90 -4.49
CA GLU A 359 8.19 15.98 -5.25
C GLU A 359 7.37 14.82 -5.84
N LEU A 360 6.43 14.24 -5.07
CA LEU A 360 5.50 13.24 -5.60
C LEU A 360 4.60 13.81 -6.72
N MET A 361 4.26 15.09 -6.67
CA MET A 361 3.50 15.75 -7.72
C MET A 361 4.33 16.02 -8.97
N ALA A 362 5.62 16.30 -8.82
CA ALA A 362 6.57 16.32 -9.93
C ALA A 362 6.67 14.93 -10.57
N ALA A 363 6.82 13.87 -9.79
CA ALA A 363 6.82 12.49 -10.29
C ALA A 363 5.51 12.12 -11.01
N LEU A 364 4.36 12.60 -10.53
CA LEU A 364 3.12 12.41 -11.28
C LEU A 364 3.13 13.16 -12.63
N HIS A 365 3.73 14.35 -12.69
CA HIS A 365 3.89 15.08 -13.96
C HIS A 365 4.83 14.35 -14.90
N VAL A 366 5.92 13.75 -14.39
CA VAL A 366 6.83 12.89 -15.16
C VAL A 366 6.07 11.73 -15.79
N ALA A 367 5.27 10.99 -15.01
CA ALA A 367 4.50 9.85 -15.53
C ALA A 367 3.49 10.26 -16.62
N ARG A 368 2.78 11.37 -16.42
CA ARG A 368 1.81 11.91 -17.41
C ARG A 368 2.52 12.44 -18.66
N LEU A 369 3.66 13.12 -18.49
CA LEU A 369 4.43 13.68 -19.61
C LEU A 369 5.06 12.57 -20.46
N LYS A 370 5.58 11.51 -19.82
CA LYS A 370 6.07 10.31 -20.50
C LYS A 370 4.98 9.72 -21.40
N GLU A 371 3.83 9.37 -20.82
CA GLU A 371 2.69 8.77 -21.55
C GLU A 371 2.24 9.67 -22.72
N TYR A 372 2.18 10.99 -22.48
CA TYR A 372 1.81 11.96 -23.51
C TYR A 372 2.83 11.98 -24.66
N VAL A 373 4.13 12.04 -24.37
CA VAL A 373 5.18 12.07 -25.42
C VAL A 373 5.22 10.74 -26.18
N GLU A 374 5.11 9.60 -25.50
CA GLU A 374 5.06 8.28 -26.14
C GLU A 374 3.91 8.17 -27.14
N ARG A 375 2.72 8.64 -26.74
CA ARG A 375 1.53 8.62 -27.58
C ARG A 375 1.62 9.58 -28.76
N GLU A 376 1.99 10.84 -28.52
CA GLU A 376 1.85 11.89 -29.54
C GLU A 376 3.03 11.95 -30.51
N LEU A 377 4.24 11.57 -30.08
CA LEU A 377 5.41 11.58 -30.94
C LEU A 377 5.35 10.45 -31.99
N GLY A 378 4.61 9.36 -31.71
CA GLY A 378 4.41 8.27 -32.67
C GLY A 378 5.72 7.64 -33.13
N LEU A 379 6.68 7.50 -32.21
CA LEU A 379 7.96 6.82 -32.42
C LEU A 379 8.05 5.59 -31.50
N PRO A 380 8.63 4.47 -31.96
CA PRO A 380 8.92 3.35 -31.09
C PRO A 380 10.07 3.71 -30.15
N PHE A 381 9.86 3.51 -28.84
CA PHE A 381 10.90 3.66 -27.83
C PHE A 381 11.36 2.29 -27.36
N ASN A 382 12.67 2.04 -27.39
CA ASN A 382 13.26 0.83 -26.84
C ASN A 382 13.27 0.86 -25.30
N ARG A 383 13.30 2.06 -24.72
CA ARG A 383 13.28 2.27 -23.28
C ARG A 383 12.70 3.63 -22.94
N SER A 384 11.94 3.68 -21.84
CA SER A 384 11.50 4.93 -21.23
C SER A 384 11.89 4.94 -19.75
N THR A 385 12.59 5.97 -19.31
CA THR A 385 13.13 6.10 -17.95
C THR A 385 12.61 7.38 -17.29
N CYS A 386 12.07 7.24 -16.08
CA CYS A 386 11.60 8.33 -15.24
C CYS A 386 12.65 8.65 -14.16
N TRP A 387 12.97 9.92 -13.99
CA TRP A 387 14.03 10.38 -13.09
C TRP A 387 13.46 11.31 -12.02
N SER A 388 13.90 11.09 -10.78
CA SER A 388 13.66 11.97 -9.63
C SER A 388 14.90 11.95 -8.73
N ASP A 389 15.20 13.08 -8.11
CA ASP A 389 16.23 13.20 -7.07
C ASP A 389 15.70 12.85 -5.67
N SER A 390 14.39 12.86 -5.47
CA SER A 390 13.76 12.46 -4.22
C SER A 390 13.79 10.95 -4.00
N THR A 391 14.69 10.50 -3.13
CA THR A 391 14.76 9.11 -2.64
C THR A 391 13.45 8.68 -1.94
N ILE A 392 12.76 9.62 -1.29
CA ILE A 392 11.48 9.41 -0.60
C ILE A 392 10.40 9.03 -1.62
N VAL A 393 10.28 9.78 -2.71
CA VAL A 393 9.30 9.49 -3.77
C VAL A 393 9.63 8.17 -4.46
N LEU A 394 10.90 7.90 -4.76
CA LEU A 394 11.33 6.63 -5.32
C LEU A 394 10.99 5.44 -4.40
N SER A 395 11.14 5.62 -3.09
CA SER A 395 10.73 4.63 -2.09
C SER A 395 9.21 4.41 -2.06
N TRP A 396 8.42 5.49 -2.18
CA TRP A 396 6.96 5.39 -2.26
C TRP A 396 6.48 4.66 -3.51
N ILE A 397 7.11 4.93 -4.67
CA ILE A 397 6.78 4.30 -5.95
C ILE A 397 7.17 2.81 -5.97
N ARG A 398 8.31 2.45 -5.37
CA ARG A 398 8.75 1.05 -5.25
C ARG A 398 8.01 0.26 -4.16
N GLY A 399 7.42 0.95 -3.19
CA GLY A 399 6.63 0.34 -2.12
C GLY A 399 5.18 0.03 -2.51
N ASP A 400 4.50 -0.77 -1.70
CA ASP A 400 3.07 -1.05 -1.87
C ASP A 400 2.22 0.21 -1.58
N PRO A 401 1.46 0.73 -2.56
CA PRO A 401 0.65 1.94 -2.40
C PRO A 401 -0.36 1.87 -1.25
N ARG A 402 -0.82 0.66 -0.90
CA ARG A 402 -1.81 0.45 0.18
C ARG A 402 -1.26 0.88 1.54
N ARG A 403 0.06 0.91 1.71
CA ARG A 403 0.76 1.31 2.94
C ARG A 403 0.77 2.82 3.17
N TRP A 404 0.43 3.64 2.18
CA TRP A 404 0.50 5.10 2.27
C TRP A 404 -0.87 5.72 2.56
N LYS A 405 -0.90 6.89 3.18
CA LYS A 405 -2.12 7.70 3.38
C LYS A 405 -2.76 8.07 2.02
N PRO A 406 -4.07 8.40 1.99
CA PRO A 406 -4.82 8.57 0.74
C PRO A 406 -4.17 9.52 -0.29
N PHE A 407 -3.58 10.64 0.15
CA PHE A 407 -2.91 11.57 -0.76
C PHE A 407 -1.80 10.88 -1.56
N VAL A 408 -0.85 10.26 -0.87
CA VAL A 408 0.30 9.56 -1.46
C VAL A 408 -0.15 8.29 -2.19
N ALA A 409 -1.01 7.48 -1.57
CA ALA A 409 -1.50 6.22 -2.16
C ALA A 409 -2.16 6.44 -3.53
N ASN A 410 -3.09 7.41 -3.64
CA ASN A 410 -3.81 7.66 -4.89
C ASN A 410 -2.86 8.14 -6.00
N ARG A 411 -1.85 8.97 -5.67
CA ARG A 411 -0.90 9.52 -6.64
C ARG A 411 0.13 8.48 -7.07
N VAL A 412 0.59 7.64 -6.15
CA VAL A 412 1.44 6.50 -6.48
C VAL A 412 0.66 5.50 -7.35
N GLN A 413 -0.60 5.19 -7.05
CA GLN A 413 -1.43 4.35 -7.91
C GLN A 413 -1.58 4.94 -9.32
N GLU A 414 -1.78 6.25 -9.42
CA GLU A 414 -1.87 6.93 -10.70
C GLU A 414 -0.54 6.87 -11.48
N ILE A 415 0.61 7.03 -10.81
CA ILE A 415 1.94 6.85 -11.40
C ILE A 415 2.12 5.41 -11.91
N LEU A 416 1.78 4.42 -11.07
CA LEU A 416 1.94 3.00 -11.39
C LEU A 416 0.96 2.49 -12.46
N SER A 417 -0.13 3.22 -12.72
CA SER A 417 -1.02 2.92 -13.86
C SER A 417 -0.43 3.31 -15.22
N ARG A 418 0.66 4.09 -15.24
CA ARG A 418 1.32 4.62 -16.46
C ARG A 418 2.79 4.22 -16.60
N THR A 419 3.39 3.76 -15.50
CA THR A 419 4.82 3.46 -15.40
C THR A 419 5.04 2.24 -14.52
N GLU A 420 6.14 1.55 -14.74
CA GLU A 420 6.58 0.47 -13.87
C GLU A 420 7.60 0.96 -12.84
N PRO A 421 7.66 0.40 -11.62
CA PRO A 421 8.69 0.75 -10.64
C PRO A 421 10.14 0.59 -11.14
N SER A 422 10.36 -0.32 -12.10
CA SER A 422 11.63 -0.59 -12.77
C SER A 422 12.10 0.58 -13.66
N GLN A 423 11.18 1.41 -14.15
CA GLN A 423 11.46 2.58 -15.00
C GLN A 423 11.93 3.79 -14.18
N TRP A 424 11.80 3.76 -12.84
CA TRP A 424 12.13 4.87 -11.95
C TRP A 424 13.56 4.79 -11.41
N ARG A 425 14.35 5.81 -11.75
CA ARG A 425 15.76 5.94 -11.35
C ARG A 425 16.03 7.25 -10.60
N HIS A 426 17.11 7.23 -9.84
CA HIS A 426 17.60 8.39 -9.11
C HIS A 426 18.49 9.25 -10.01
N CYS A 427 18.28 10.56 -9.99
CA CYS A 427 19.17 11.55 -10.59
C CYS A 427 19.69 12.47 -9.48
N PRO A 428 21.00 12.74 -9.37
CA PRO A 428 21.50 13.77 -8.46
C PRO A 428 20.87 15.13 -8.78
N THR A 429 20.54 15.93 -7.76
CA THR A 429 19.90 17.25 -7.94
C THR A 429 20.72 18.19 -8.82
N ALA A 430 22.06 18.17 -8.72
CA ALA A 430 22.95 18.99 -9.54
C ALA A 430 22.88 18.64 -11.05
N ASP A 431 22.56 17.39 -11.36
CA ASP A 431 22.38 16.89 -12.72
C ASP A 431 20.90 16.88 -13.14
N ASN A 432 19.97 17.36 -12.30
CA ASN A 432 18.54 17.29 -12.62
C ASN A 432 18.11 18.54 -13.41
N PRO A 433 17.86 18.45 -14.73
CA PRO A 433 17.43 19.61 -15.52
C PRO A 433 16.08 20.18 -15.05
N ALA A 434 15.25 19.37 -14.38
CA ALA A 434 13.97 19.82 -13.85
C ALA A 434 14.11 20.78 -12.66
N ASP A 435 15.27 20.87 -11.98
CA ASP A 435 15.48 21.85 -10.90
C ASP A 435 15.23 23.31 -11.37
N LYS A 436 15.57 23.58 -12.63
CA LYS A 436 15.31 24.89 -13.28
C LYS A 436 13.82 25.19 -13.43
N LEU A 437 12.98 24.15 -13.51
CA LEU A 437 11.53 24.30 -13.58
C LEU A 437 10.91 24.66 -12.23
N SER A 438 11.49 24.14 -11.15
CA SER A 438 10.99 24.38 -9.79
C SER A 438 11.53 25.68 -9.22
N ARG A 439 12.77 26.09 -9.54
CA ARG A 439 13.40 27.34 -9.07
C ARG A 439 13.17 28.52 -10.00
N GLY A 440 13.26 28.29 -11.31
CA GLY A 440 13.27 29.31 -12.35
C GLY A 440 14.68 29.87 -12.59
N CYS A 441 14.92 30.44 -13.79
CA CYS A 441 16.21 31.05 -14.13
C CYS A 441 16.07 32.27 -15.05
N ALA A 442 17.15 33.04 -15.17
CA ALA A 442 17.27 34.14 -16.13
C ALA A 442 17.31 33.60 -17.57
N LEU A 443 16.84 34.41 -18.52
CA LEU A 443 16.82 34.03 -19.93
C LEU A 443 18.24 33.84 -20.48
N ASP A 444 19.17 34.74 -20.15
CA ASP A 444 20.56 34.64 -20.60
C ASP A 444 21.23 33.37 -20.06
N SER A 445 20.98 33.02 -18.80
CA SER A 445 21.46 31.75 -18.24
C SER A 445 20.82 30.55 -18.94
N LEU A 446 19.52 30.62 -19.25
CA LEU A 446 18.80 29.54 -19.94
C LEU A 446 19.33 29.31 -21.36
N ARG A 447 19.69 30.39 -22.07
CA ARG A 447 20.19 30.33 -23.45
C ARG A 447 21.43 29.46 -23.58
N GLU A 448 22.35 29.53 -22.61
CA GLU A 448 23.65 28.84 -22.65
C GLU A 448 23.63 27.50 -21.88
N ASP A 449 22.48 27.10 -21.37
CA ASP A 449 22.35 25.97 -20.45
C ASP A 449 22.33 24.61 -21.16
N LYS A 450 23.51 23.99 -21.27
CA LYS A 450 23.66 22.66 -21.88
C LYS A 450 22.85 21.58 -21.16
N LEU A 451 22.71 21.66 -19.84
CA LEU A 451 21.94 20.68 -19.07
C LEU A 451 20.46 20.77 -19.44
N TRP A 452 19.91 21.98 -19.59
CA TRP A 452 18.52 22.18 -20.00
C TRP A 452 18.26 21.72 -21.44
N TRP A 453 19.15 22.02 -22.39
CA TRP A 453 18.88 21.73 -23.80
C TRP A 453 19.24 20.30 -24.23
N ASN A 454 20.25 19.69 -23.59
CA ASN A 454 20.78 18.37 -23.96
C ASN A 454 20.62 17.31 -22.86
N GLY A 455 20.07 17.66 -21.70
CA GLY A 455 20.01 16.76 -20.55
C GLY A 455 21.40 16.44 -19.99
N PRO A 456 21.47 15.53 -19.00
CA PRO A 456 22.75 15.13 -18.40
C PRO A 456 23.66 14.40 -19.38
N THR A 457 24.96 14.67 -19.34
CA THR A 457 25.94 14.08 -20.26
C THR A 457 25.99 12.55 -20.17
N TRP A 458 25.81 12.00 -18.97
CA TRP A 458 25.78 10.56 -18.72
C TRP A 458 24.62 9.82 -19.40
N LEU A 459 23.60 10.51 -19.94
CA LEU A 459 22.58 9.88 -20.80
C LEU A 459 23.20 9.24 -22.05
N LYS A 460 24.33 9.78 -22.51
CA LYS A 460 25.10 9.22 -23.63
C LYS A 460 26.01 8.07 -23.21
N GLU A 461 26.21 7.85 -21.92
CA GLU A 461 27.05 6.75 -21.43
C GLU A 461 26.30 5.41 -21.38
N HIS A 462 27.01 4.35 -21.00
CA HIS A 462 26.39 3.05 -20.76
C HIS A 462 25.58 3.05 -19.45
N ILE A 463 24.53 2.23 -19.39
CA ILE A 463 23.55 2.23 -18.29
C ILE A 463 24.18 1.95 -16.91
N GLU A 464 25.30 1.24 -16.84
CA GLU A 464 25.99 0.97 -15.57
C GLU A 464 26.65 2.21 -14.98
N GLN A 465 26.99 3.20 -15.81
CA GLN A 465 27.61 4.47 -15.44
C GLN A 465 26.58 5.53 -15.04
N TRP A 466 25.29 5.27 -15.30
CA TRP A 466 24.23 6.16 -14.85
C TRP A 466 24.19 6.21 -13.31
N PRO A 467 23.71 7.33 -12.73
CA PRO A 467 23.62 7.46 -11.29
C PRO A 467 22.81 6.32 -10.67
N ARG A 468 23.39 5.72 -9.62
CA ARG A 468 22.73 4.68 -8.83
C ARG A 468 22.22 5.28 -7.53
N LEU A 469 21.09 4.75 -7.06
CA LEU A 469 20.58 5.11 -5.74
C LEU A 469 21.57 4.56 -4.69
N SER A 470 22.25 5.46 -3.98
CA SER A 470 23.04 5.09 -2.79
C SER A 470 22.08 4.48 -1.75
N MET A 471 22.31 3.21 -1.39
CA MET A 471 21.41 2.45 -0.52
C MET A 471 21.57 2.87 0.94
N ALA A 472 20.91 3.96 1.34
CA ALA A 472 20.34 4.15 2.66
C ALA A 472 19.46 5.40 2.64
N LEU A 473 18.17 5.26 2.98
CA LEU A 473 17.40 6.45 3.37
C LEU A 473 18.06 6.99 4.64
N SER A 474 18.40 8.28 4.66
CA SER A 474 18.94 8.91 5.84
C SER A 474 17.93 8.84 7.00
N PRO A 475 18.38 9.00 8.27
CA PRO A 475 17.48 9.10 9.41
C PRO A 475 16.43 10.21 9.24
N GLU A 476 16.76 11.29 8.53
CA GLU A 476 15.86 12.40 8.23
C GLU A 476 14.82 12.03 7.16
N GLU A 477 15.23 11.38 6.07
CA GLU A 477 14.32 10.87 5.05
C GLU A 477 13.35 9.83 5.63
N THR A 478 13.85 8.98 6.53
CA THR A 478 13.02 8.01 7.27
C THR A 478 11.97 8.70 8.15
N ARG A 479 12.33 9.83 8.79
CA ARG A 479 11.38 10.66 9.55
C ARG A 479 10.34 11.33 8.66
N LEU A 480 10.66 11.67 7.41
CA LEU A 480 9.72 12.25 6.44
C LEU A 480 8.78 11.22 5.80
N VAL A 481 9.22 9.95 5.66
CA VAL A 481 8.39 8.84 5.18
C VAL A 481 7.39 8.38 6.24
N SER A 482 7.79 8.37 7.52
CA SER A 482 7.02 7.83 8.64
C SER A 482 5.60 8.44 8.82
N PRO A 483 5.36 9.75 8.63
CA PRO A 483 4.05 10.39 8.75
C PRO A 483 3.09 10.01 7.63
N GLU A 484 3.59 9.73 6.42
CA GLU A 484 2.75 9.39 5.25
C GLU A 484 2.42 7.91 5.18
N ARG A 485 3.14 7.06 5.91
CA ARG A 485 2.74 5.67 6.13
C ARG A 485 1.40 5.67 6.87
N LYS A 486 0.42 4.93 6.36
CA LYS A 486 -0.76 4.57 7.16
C LYS A 486 -0.21 3.97 8.44
N ARG A 487 -0.63 4.51 9.57
CA ARG A 487 -0.45 3.84 10.85
C ARG A 487 -1.17 2.52 10.69
N VAL A 488 -0.42 1.46 10.42
CA VAL A 488 -0.84 0.14 10.82
C VAL A 488 -0.80 0.23 12.33
N ILE A 489 -1.95 0.57 12.91
CA ILE A 489 -2.19 0.30 14.32
C ILE A 489 -2.24 -1.21 14.37
N THR A 490 -1.07 -1.84 14.40
CA THR A 490 -0.96 -3.14 15.02
C THR A 490 -1.43 -2.85 16.43
N LEU A 491 -2.62 -3.33 16.77
CA LEU A 491 -3.07 -3.34 18.14
C LEU A 491 -2.10 -4.29 18.87
N CYS A 492 -0.92 -3.79 19.23
CA CYS A 492 -0.17 -4.28 20.35
C CYS A 492 -0.99 -3.86 21.56
N ALA A 493 -2.16 -4.47 21.74
CA ALA A 493 -2.70 -4.57 23.06
C ALA A 493 -1.53 -5.09 23.90
N SER A 494 -1.17 -4.38 24.95
CA SER A 494 -0.47 -5.01 26.06
C SER A 494 -1.43 -6.01 26.68
N LEU A 495 -1.77 -7.06 25.94
CA LEU A 495 -2.31 -8.27 26.50
C LEU A 495 -1.19 -8.72 27.41
N GLN A 496 -1.40 -8.59 28.72
CA GLN A 496 -0.77 -9.51 29.66
C GLN A 496 -0.80 -10.87 28.97
N GLU A 497 0.38 -11.48 28.76
CA GLU A 497 0.46 -12.77 28.07
C GLU A 497 -0.69 -13.66 28.58
N PRO A 498 -1.60 -14.11 27.70
CA PRO A 498 -2.75 -14.89 28.16
C PRO A 498 -2.23 -16.05 28.99
N SER A 499 -2.74 -16.17 30.23
CA SER A 499 -2.28 -17.20 31.17
C SER A 499 -2.30 -18.57 30.48
N LEU A 500 -1.31 -19.41 30.77
CA LEU A 500 -1.21 -20.77 30.21
C LEU A 500 -2.51 -21.57 30.42
N LEU A 501 -3.24 -21.27 31.50
CA LEU A 501 -4.55 -21.83 31.86
C LEU A 501 -5.65 -21.51 30.83
N VAL A 502 -5.54 -20.39 30.11
CA VAL A 502 -6.47 -19.97 29.06
C VAL A 502 -6.12 -20.62 27.72
N ILE A 503 -4.83 -20.78 27.44
CA ILE A 503 -4.34 -21.35 26.17
C ILE A 503 -4.54 -22.87 26.14
N ILE A 504 -4.27 -23.55 27.25
CA ILE A 504 -4.41 -25.01 27.38
C ILE A 504 -5.28 -25.27 28.60
N ASP A 505 -6.54 -25.63 28.41
CA ASP A 505 -7.43 -25.98 29.52
C ASP A 505 -7.00 -27.32 30.16
N PRO A 506 -6.49 -27.33 31.41
CA PRO A 506 -6.01 -28.56 32.05
C PRO A 506 -7.14 -29.55 32.41
N SER A 507 -8.39 -29.09 32.49
CA SER A 507 -9.55 -29.95 32.84
C SER A 507 -9.85 -31.00 31.77
N ARG A 508 -9.36 -30.80 30.54
CA ARG A 508 -9.52 -31.71 29.39
C ARG A 508 -8.57 -32.91 29.41
N TYR A 509 -7.69 -33.02 30.41
CA TYR A 509 -6.67 -34.07 30.47
C TYR A 509 -6.89 -34.98 31.68
N GLY A 510 -6.80 -36.30 31.47
CA GLY A 510 -7.02 -37.30 32.52
C GLY A 510 -5.81 -37.56 33.43
N THR A 511 -4.58 -37.29 32.95
CA THR A 511 -3.32 -37.54 33.66
C THR A 511 -2.34 -36.38 33.53
N MET A 512 -1.47 -36.20 34.53
CA MET A 512 -0.48 -35.13 34.55
C MET A 512 0.59 -35.33 33.46
N GLU A 513 0.96 -36.57 33.17
CA GLU A 513 1.96 -36.94 32.16
C GLU A 513 1.53 -36.48 30.76
N ARG A 514 0.24 -36.65 30.43
CA ARG A 514 -0.30 -36.24 29.14
C ARG A 514 -0.28 -34.71 28.99
N LEU A 515 -0.69 -33.99 30.04
CA LEU A 515 -0.68 -32.54 30.07
C LEU A 515 0.74 -31.98 29.90
N VAL A 516 1.72 -32.52 30.64
CA VAL A 516 3.13 -32.10 30.56
C VAL A 516 3.72 -32.40 29.18
N ARG A 517 3.48 -33.60 28.61
CA ARG A 517 4.00 -33.98 27.28
C ARG A 517 3.47 -33.06 26.18
N ILE A 518 2.17 -32.79 26.15
CA ILE A 518 1.57 -31.91 25.13
C ILE A 518 2.13 -30.50 25.25
N THR A 519 2.25 -29.99 26.49
CA THR A 519 2.85 -28.68 26.75
C THR A 519 4.30 -28.61 26.28
N ALA A 520 5.09 -29.66 26.52
CA ALA A 520 6.49 -29.75 26.07
C ALA A 520 6.61 -29.76 24.54
N TYR A 521 5.73 -30.46 23.82
CA TYR A 521 5.68 -30.42 22.35
C TYR A 521 5.32 -29.02 21.83
N CYS A 522 4.33 -28.35 22.44
CA CYS A 522 3.99 -26.96 22.08
C CYS A 522 5.18 -26.01 22.30
N CYS A 523 5.88 -26.13 23.44
CA CYS A 523 7.08 -25.34 23.70
C CYS A 523 8.21 -25.61 22.70
N ARG A 524 8.44 -26.87 22.32
CA ARG A 524 9.43 -27.24 21.30
C ARG A 524 9.08 -26.64 19.93
N PHE A 525 7.81 -26.69 19.54
CA PHE A 525 7.35 -26.07 18.30
C PHE A 525 7.63 -24.56 18.31
N LEU A 526 7.28 -23.86 19.40
CA LEU A 526 7.53 -22.42 19.54
C LEU A 526 9.03 -22.08 19.49
N ALA A 527 9.88 -22.90 20.09
CA ALA A 527 11.33 -22.73 20.03
C ALA A 527 11.85 -22.93 18.59
N ASN A 528 11.46 -24.02 17.93
CA ASN A 528 11.89 -24.34 16.56
C ASN A 528 11.41 -23.31 15.52
N ALA A 529 10.24 -22.69 15.73
CA ALA A 529 9.73 -21.63 14.87
C ALA A 529 10.56 -20.34 14.94
N ARG A 530 11.36 -20.17 16.01
CA ARG A 530 12.21 -18.99 16.26
C ARG A 530 13.70 -19.26 16.00
N THR A 531 14.07 -20.49 15.65
CA THR A 531 15.47 -20.88 15.40
C THR A 531 15.72 -21.28 13.94
N HIS A 532 16.97 -21.10 13.49
CA HIS A 532 17.42 -21.50 12.16
C HIS A 532 17.34 -23.02 11.96
N ALA A 533 17.14 -23.44 10.71
CA ALA A 533 16.80 -24.82 10.37
C ALA A 533 17.77 -25.88 10.90
N GLY A 534 19.08 -25.58 10.98
CA GLY A 534 20.11 -26.51 11.47
C GLY A 534 20.11 -26.74 12.99
N GLU A 535 19.50 -25.85 13.78
CA GLU A 535 19.48 -25.92 15.25
C GLU A 535 18.14 -26.45 15.82
N ARG A 536 17.22 -26.84 14.92
CA ARG A 536 15.89 -27.29 15.31
C ARG A 536 15.95 -28.68 15.95
N LYS A 537 15.18 -28.87 17.01
CA LYS A 537 14.99 -30.19 17.65
C LYS A 537 13.90 -30.96 16.89
N ILE A 538 14.28 -31.90 16.02
CA ILE A 538 13.36 -32.64 15.13
C ILE A 538 13.01 -34.05 15.68
N GLY A 539 13.73 -34.57 16.67
CA GLY A 539 13.51 -35.93 17.19
C GLY A 539 12.12 -36.17 17.79
N ALA A 540 11.54 -37.36 17.56
CA ALA A 540 10.18 -37.69 18.00
C ALA A 540 9.99 -37.75 19.53
N ARG A 541 11.06 -38.05 20.28
CA ARG A 541 11.02 -38.19 21.75
C ARG A 541 11.30 -36.86 22.46
N LEU A 542 10.59 -36.60 23.55
CA LEU A 542 10.84 -35.48 24.45
C LEU A 542 12.01 -35.81 25.39
N SER A 543 12.91 -34.85 25.58
CA SER A 543 13.98 -34.97 26.58
C SER A 543 13.43 -34.78 28.00
N LEU A 544 14.14 -35.30 29.00
CA LEU A 544 13.76 -35.12 30.42
C LEU A 544 13.67 -33.64 30.79
N GLN A 545 14.59 -32.80 30.27
CA GLN A 545 14.61 -31.37 30.50
C GLN A 545 13.33 -30.69 29.98
N GLU A 546 12.86 -31.04 28.77
CA GLU A 546 11.64 -30.45 28.20
C GLU A 546 10.39 -30.82 29.01
N LEU A 547 10.34 -32.03 29.56
CA LEU A 547 9.25 -32.44 30.45
C LEU A 547 9.31 -31.71 31.80
N GLN A 548 10.50 -31.54 32.39
CA GLN A 548 10.68 -30.79 33.63
C GLN A 548 10.32 -29.31 33.45
N ASP A 549 10.73 -28.69 32.34
CA ASP A 549 10.42 -27.28 32.05
C ASP A 549 8.92 -27.07 31.83
N ALA A 550 8.25 -28.01 31.15
CA ALA A 550 6.80 -27.98 30.98
C ALA A 550 6.05 -28.16 32.32
N GLU A 551 6.50 -29.05 33.21
CA GLU A 551 5.93 -29.18 34.56
C GLU A 551 6.12 -27.90 35.38
N LYS A 552 7.33 -27.29 35.34
CA LYS A 552 7.62 -26.03 36.02
C LYS A 552 6.76 -24.87 35.48
N ARG A 553 6.49 -24.81 34.17
CA ARG A 553 5.59 -23.80 33.58
C ARG A 553 4.17 -23.90 34.13
N TRP A 554 3.64 -25.12 34.30
CA TRP A 554 2.34 -25.33 34.93
C TRP A 554 2.30 -24.89 36.37
N VAL A 555 3.33 -25.25 37.16
CA VAL A 555 3.45 -24.80 38.55
C VAL A 555 3.52 -23.28 38.64
N ARG A 556 4.32 -22.64 37.78
CA ARG A 556 4.43 -21.17 37.73
C ARG A 556 3.10 -20.51 37.39
N ALA A 557 2.35 -21.07 36.43
CA ALA A 557 1.06 -20.53 36.03
C ALA A 557 0.02 -20.58 37.16
N ILE A 558 -0.12 -21.72 37.85
CA ILE A 558 -1.07 -21.85 38.97
C ILE A 558 -0.61 -21.07 40.22
N GLN A 559 0.69 -20.86 40.39
CA GLN A 559 1.21 -20.00 41.45
C GLN A 559 0.93 -18.52 41.16
N ALA A 560 1.16 -18.06 39.93
CA ALA A 560 0.89 -16.68 39.53
C ALA A 560 -0.61 -16.34 39.62
N ASP A 561 -1.49 -17.29 39.29
CA ASP A 561 -2.94 -17.13 39.37
C ASP A 561 -3.44 -17.08 40.83
N ALA A 562 -2.92 -17.96 41.69
CA ALA A 562 -3.43 -18.11 43.05
C ALA A 562 -2.70 -17.29 44.12
N PHE A 563 -1.44 -16.92 43.88
CA PHE A 563 -0.60 -16.15 44.79
C PHE A 563 -0.09 -14.92 44.02
N PRO A 564 -0.76 -13.76 44.14
CA PRO A 564 -0.34 -12.52 43.49
C PRO A 564 0.91 -11.95 44.19
N VAL A 565 2.03 -12.64 44.06
CA VAL A 565 3.35 -12.17 44.48
C VAL A 565 3.86 -11.30 43.34
N SER A 566 4.06 -10.01 43.62
CA SER A 566 4.74 -9.09 42.69
C SER A 566 6.01 -9.76 42.17
N LYS A 567 6.38 -9.57 40.89
CA LYS A 567 7.59 -10.13 40.27
C LYS A 567 8.85 -9.60 40.99
N THR A 568 9.16 -10.11 42.17
CA THR A 568 10.33 -9.77 42.97
C THR A 568 11.47 -10.72 42.61
N ALA A 569 12.70 -10.21 42.65
CA ALA A 569 13.92 -11.02 42.53
C ALA A 569 13.91 -12.17 43.55
N SER A 570 14.64 -13.26 43.24
CA SER A 570 14.76 -14.44 44.10
C SER A 570 15.01 -14.04 45.56
N GLY A 571 14.18 -14.53 46.48
CA GLY A 571 14.25 -14.10 47.87
C GLY A 571 12.98 -14.36 48.68
N PRO A 572 13.01 -14.04 49.98
CA PRO A 572 11.86 -14.15 50.88
C PRO A 572 10.74 -13.19 50.45
N ILE A 573 9.49 -13.64 50.62
CA ILE A 573 8.33 -12.84 50.24
C ILE A 573 7.78 -12.11 51.47
N PRO A 574 7.51 -10.79 51.38
CA PRO A 574 6.82 -10.08 52.44
C PRO A 574 5.36 -10.55 52.50
N VAL A 575 5.05 -11.38 53.49
CA VAL A 575 3.68 -11.85 53.76
C VAL A 575 3.09 -11.01 54.89
N ARG A 576 1.84 -10.53 54.71
CA ARG A 576 1.15 -9.74 55.75
C ARG A 576 0.96 -10.56 57.02
N ALA A 577 1.14 -9.92 58.18
CA ALA A 577 0.85 -10.53 59.47
C ALA A 577 -0.63 -10.96 59.53
N GLY A 578 -0.88 -12.27 59.74
CA GLY A 578 -2.22 -12.87 59.74
C GLY A 578 -2.58 -13.72 58.51
N ASP A 579 -1.80 -13.69 57.42
CA ASP A 579 -2.01 -14.58 56.29
C ASP A 579 -1.63 -16.04 56.67
N PRO A 580 -2.49 -17.05 56.39
CA PRO A 580 -2.15 -18.46 56.58
C PRO A 580 -0.84 -18.91 55.92
N LEU A 581 -0.40 -18.20 54.86
CA LEU A 581 0.87 -18.46 54.17
C LEU A 581 2.09 -18.00 54.97
N ALA A 582 1.95 -17.05 55.90
CA ALA A 582 3.07 -16.56 56.71
C ALA A 582 3.71 -17.68 57.56
N ALA A 583 2.91 -18.62 58.03
CA ALA A 583 3.36 -19.80 58.78
C ALA A 583 4.25 -20.76 57.97
N LEU A 584 4.26 -20.63 56.64
CA LEU A 584 5.06 -21.46 55.72
C LEU A 584 6.38 -20.79 55.30
N SER A 585 6.66 -19.57 55.77
CA SER A 585 7.84 -18.77 55.42
C SER A 585 8.21 -18.86 53.93
N PRO A 586 7.30 -18.49 53.01
CA PRO A 586 7.49 -18.75 51.59
C PRO A 586 8.56 -17.86 50.96
N PHE A 587 9.26 -18.40 49.96
CA PHE A 587 10.28 -17.68 49.20
C PHE A 587 10.26 -18.08 47.72
N VAL A 588 10.78 -17.21 46.86
CA VAL A 588 10.94 -17.49 45.42
C VAL A 588 12.34 -18.05 45.18
N ASP A 589 12.42 -19.22 44.52
CA ASP A 589 13.71 -19.82 44.15
C ASP A 589 14.37 -19.12 42.94
N THR A 590 15.56 -19.58 42.56
CA THR A 590 16.32 -19.04 41.40
C THR A 590 15.62 -19.26 40.06
N GLU A 591 14.63 -20.17 39.99
CA GLU A 591 13.83 -20.43 38.79
C GLU A 591 12.50 -19.65 38.80
N GLY A 592 12.29 -18.77 39.78
CA GLY A 592 11.07 -17.97 39.90
C GLY A 592 9.85 -18.78 40.36
N LEU A 593 10.04 -19.88 41.09
CA LEU A 593 8.97 -20.71 41.63
C LEU A 593 8.82 -20.50 43.14
N LEU A 594 7.57 -20.47 43.60
CA LEU A 594 7.22 -20.28 45.00
C LEU A 594 7.41 -21.57 45.80
N ARG A 595 8.20 -21.52 46.87
CA ARG A 595 8.51 -22.67 47.74
C ARG A 595 8.22 -22.37 49.20
N VAL A 596 8.03 -23.45 49.95
CA VAL A 596 7.90 -23.41 51.41
C VAL A 596 9.28 -23.34 52.06
N GLY A 597 9.47 -22.39 52.97
CA GLY A 597 10.65 -22.28 53.82
C GLY A 597 10.52 -23.08 55.12
N GLY A 598 11.45 -22.86 56.05
CA GLY A 598 11.33 -23.37 57.42
C GLY A 598 12.52 -24.18 57.92
N ARG A 599 12.26 -25.04 58.92
CA ARG A 599 13.28 -25.64 59.82
C ARG A 599 14.08 -26.80 59.23
N LEU A 600 13.72 -27.30 58.04
CA LEU A 600 14.39 -28.45 57.41
C LEU A 600 15.63 -28.07 56.58
N SER A 601 16.00 -26.79 56.52
CA SER A 601 17.11 -26.29 55.69
C SER A 601 18.46 -26.97 55.99
N ARG A 602 18.72 -27.30 57.27
CA ARG A 602 19.96 -27.95 57.76
C ARG A 602 19.96 -29.49 57.68
N THR A 603 18.90 -30.12 57.14
CA THR A 603 18.84 -31.59 57.02
C THR A 603 19.58 -32.09 55.77
N ALA A 604 20.05 -33.33 55.79
CA ALA A 604 20.68 -34.00 54.64
C ALA A 604 19.67 -34.44 53.55
N LEU A 605 18.44 -33.93 53.58
CA LEU A 605 17.39 -34.28 52.63
C LEU A 605 17.61 -33.57 51.26
N PRO A 606 17.12 -34.16 50.15
CA PRO A 606 17.10 -33.50 48.85
C PRO A 606 16.47 -32.11 48.91
N TRP A 607 16.95 -31.18 48.09
CA TRP A 607 16.49 -29.78 48.10
C TRP A 607 14.98 -29.63 47.96
N CYS A 608 14.36 -30.41 47.05
CA CYS A 608 12.92 -30.41 46.84
C CYS A 608 12.10 -30.93 48.05
N HIS A 609 12.70 -31.77 48.90
CA HIS A 609 12.07 -32.26 50.14
C HIS A 609 12.15 -31.22 51.26
N ARG A 610 13.26 -30.48 51.31
CA ARG A 610 13.45 -29.36 52.26
C ARG A 610 12.54 -28.18 51.92
N HIS A 611 12.41 -27.90 50.62
CA HIS A 611 11.69 -26.75 50.09
C HIS A 611 10.71 -27.17 48.98
N PRO A 612 9.59 -27.83 49.35
CA PRO A 612 8.58 -28.25 48.39
C PRO A 612 7.90 -27.04 47.73
N LEU A 613 7.44 -27.23 46.50
CA LEU A 613 6.74 -26.20 45.71
C LEU A 613 5.36 -25.92 46.33
N LEU A 614 5.07 -24.66 46.62
CA LEU A 614 3.82 -24.26 47.24
C LEU A 614 2.71 -24.22 46.18
N LEU A 615 1.63 -24.98 46.37
CA LEU A 615 0.49 -25.08 45.46
C LEU A 615 -0.79 -24.58 46.12
N PRO A 616 -1.73 -24.00 45.35
CA PRO A 616 -3.03 -23.57 45.89
C PRO A 616 -3.90 -24.75 46.34
N ARG A 617 -4.97 -24.45 47.08
CA ARG A 617 -5.82 -25.46 47.72
C ARG A 617 -6.59 -26.37 46.75
N ASN A 618 -6.85 -25.89 45.54
CA ASN A 618 -7.65 -26.54 44.51
C ASN A 618 -7.25 -26.03 43.13
N GLY A 619 -7.63 -26.76 42.10
CA GLY A 619 -7.40 -26.43 40.70
C GLY A 619 -7.15 -27.69 39.86
N PRO A 620 -7.50 -27.71 38.57
CA PRO A 620 -7.36 -28.89 37.72
C PRO A 620 -5.94 -29.49 37.73
N VAL A 621 -4.90 -28.64 37.65
CA VAL A 621 -3.50 -29.08 37.70
C VAL A 621 -3.14 -29.67 39.06
N VAL A 622 -3.61 -29.08 40.16
CA VAL A 622 -3.38 -29.59 41.52
C VAL A 622 -4.02 -30.97 41.68
N GLU A 623 -5.23 -31.17 41.16
CA GLU A 623 -5.92 -32.45 41.20
C GLU A 623 -5.17 -33.53 40.40
N LEU A 624 -4.63 -33.19 39.22
CA LEU A 624 -3.78 -34.09 38.44
C LEU A 624 -2.47 -34.45 39.17
N ILE A 625 -1.84 -33.48 39.84
CA ILE A 625 -0.62 -33.73 40.65
C ILE A 625 -0.93 -34.67 41.83
N VAL A 626 -2.01 -34.39 42.57
CA VAL A 626 -2.41 -35.21 43.73
C VAL A 626 -2.80 -36.62 43.27
N ARG A 627 -3.53 -36.75 42.16
CA ARG A 627 -3.90 -38.03 41.55
C ARG A 627 -2.66 -38.83 41.15
N ARG A 628 -1.73 -38.20 40.42
CA ARG A 628 -0.45 -38.82 40.04
C ARG A 628 0.30 -39.37 41.26
N THR A 629 0.38 -38.59 42.35
CA THR A 629 1.05 -39.05 43.57
C THR A 629 0.31 -40.22 44.22
N HIS A 630 -1.02 -40.17 44.28
CA HIS A 630 -1.84 -41.25 44.83
C HIS A 630 -1.70 -42.56 44.03
N GLU A 631 -1.69 -42.48 42.70
CA GLU A 631 -1.49 -43.62 41.79
C GLU A 631 -0.06 -44.16 41.89
N SER A 632 0.96 -43.28 41.99
CA SER A 632 2.36 -43.71 42.13
C SER A 632 2.67 -44.40 43.46
N GLU A 633 1.89 -44.09 44.51
CA GLU A 633 2.00 -44.74 45.81
C GLU A 633 1.02 -45.93 45.93
N LEU A 634 0.61 -46.51 44.79
CA LEU A 634 -0.23 -47.72 44.70
C LEU A 634 -1.53 -47.61 45.52
N HIS A 635 -2.21 -46.47 45.42
CA HIS A 635 -3.47 -46.19 46.11
C HIS A 635 -3.38 -46.18 47.64
N ALA A 636 -2.20 -45.85 48.19
CA ALA A 636 -2.01 -45.74 49.63
C ALA A 636 -2.99 -44.77 50.32
N GLY A 637 -3.21 -45.00 51.62
CA GLY A 637 -4.09 -44.19 52.44
C GLY A 637 -3.68 -42.71 52.54
N LEU A 638 -4.55 -41.92 53.16
CA LEU A 638 -4.44 -40.45 53.18
C LEU A 638 -3.11 -39.92 53.73
N ASN A 639 -2.59 -40.49 54.83
CA ASN A 639 -1.37 -39.98 55.45
C ASN A 639 -0.12 -40.26 54.61
N GLN A 640 -0.03 -41.46 54.00
CA GLN A 640 1.10 -41.83 53.13
C GLN A 640 1.08 -41.01 51.84
N THR A 641 -0.06 -40.94 51.17
CA THR A 641 -0.20 -40.10 49.96
C THR A 641 0.15 -38.64 50.24
N LEU A 642 -0.26 -38.10 51.40
CA LEU A 642 0.09 -36.74 51.81
C LEU A 642 1.60 -36.57 52.08
N ALA A 643 2.24 -37.55 52.72
CA ALA A 643 3.68 -37.53 52.98
C ALA A 643 4.50 -37.61 51.68
N ALA A 644 4.11 -38.48 50.74
CA ALA A 644 4.71 -38.60 49.43
C ALA A 644 4.54 -37.30 48.61
N LEU A 645 3.35 -36.69 48.64
CA LEU A 645 3.07 -35.42 47.97
C LEU A 645 4.02 -34.31 48.47
N ARG A 646 4.21 -34.23 49.79
CA ARG A 646 5.07 -33.24 50.46
C ARG A 646 6.56 -33.37 50.15
N ARG A 647 7.01 -34.49 49.57
CA ARG A 647 8.40 -34.62 49.07
C ARG A 647 8.69 -33.61 47.96
N ARG A 648 7.68 -33.17 47.20
CA ARG A 648 7.87 -32.22 46.07
C ARG A 648 6.91 -31.04 46.09
N PHE A 649 5.71 -31.22 46.63
CA PHE A 649 4.62 -30.24 46.55
C PHE A 649 3.95 -30.04 47.91
N TRP A 650 3.85 -28.80 48.34
CA TRP A 650 3.07 -28.40 49.51
C TRP A 650 1.76 -27.78 49.07
N VAL A 651 0.68 -28.56 49.05
CA VAL A 651 -0.67 -28.08 48.72
C VAL A 651 -1.29 -27.43 49.96
N VAL A 652 -1.76 -26.18 49.85
CA VAL A 652 -2.53 -25.51 50.91
C VAL A 652 -3.78 -26.36 51.20
N ARG A 653 -4.07 -26.69 52.47
CA ARG A 653 -5.14 -27.66 52.81
C ARG A 653 -4.97 -29.01 52.07
N GLY A 654 -3.73 -29.47 51.90
CA GLY A 654 -3.38 -30.67 51.14
C GLY A 654 -4.03 -31.96 51.66
N ARG A 655 -4.28 -32.07 52.96
CA ARG A 655 -5.03 -33.20 53.53
C ARG A 655 -6.44 -33.31 52.94
N GLN A 656 -7.14 -32.19 52.75
CA GLN A 656 -8.45 -32.15 52.11
C GLN A 656 -8.37 -32.47 50.61
N ALA A 657 -7.32 -32.00 49.92
CA ALA A 657 -7.10 -32.31 48.50
C ALA A 657 -6.88 -33.82 48.28
N VAL A 658 -6.00 -34.45 49.09
CA VAL A 658 -5.76 -35.90 49.07
C VAL A 658 -7.03 -36.68 49.41
N LYS A 659 -7.77 -36.28 50.45
CA LYS A 659 -9.04 -36.93 50.83
C LYS A 659 -10.06 -36.89 49.69
N ARG A 660 -10.19 -35.77 48.97
CA ARG A 660 -11.05 -35.66 47.78
C ARG A 660 -10.59 -36.58 46.66
N CYS A 661 -9.30 -36.63 46.39
CA CYS A 661 -8.73 -37.51 45.37
C CYS A 661 -9.02 -38.99 45.65
N ILE A 662 -8.76 -39.45 46.89
CA ILE A 662 -9.00 -40.85 47.30
C ILE A 662 -10.49 -41.20 47.18
N ARG A 663 -11.38 -40.34 47.70
CA ARG A 663 -12.85 -40.53 47.57
C ARG A 663 -13.31 -40.59 46.12
N ALA A 664 -12.69 -39.80 45.24
CA ALA A 664 -13.01 -39.79 43.83
C ALA A 664 -12.41 -41.00 43.08
N CYS A 665 -11.39 -41.66 43.61
CA CYS A 665 -10.73 -42.80 42.99
C CYS A 665 -11.67 -44.02 42.93
N ILE A 666 -11.88 -44.57 41.74
CA ILE A 666 -12.73 -45.74 41.51
C ILE A 666 -12.14 -46.99 42.18
N ILE A 667 -10.81 -47.15 42.14
CA ILE A 667 -10.11 -48.29 42.74
C ILE A 667 -10.31 -48.28 44.26
N CYS A 668 -10.05 -47.15 44.92
CA CYS A 668 -10.29 -47.02 46.36
C CYS A 668 -11.78 -47.21 46.70
N ARG A 669 -12.71 -46.64 45.91
CA ARG A 669 -14.15 -46.85 46.14
C ARG A 669 -14.56 -48.31 46.04
N LYS A 670 -13.99 -49.08 45.11
CA LYS A 670 -14.24 -50.52 45.00
C LYS A 670 -13.70 -51.29 46.20
N HIS A 671 -12.51 -50.95 46.69
CA HIS A 671 -11.92 -51.58 47.88
C HIS A 671 -12.64 -51.21 49.19
N ASP A 672 -13.11 -49.96 49.31
CA ASP A 672 -13.80 -49.45 50.51
C ASP A 672 -15.31 -49.75 50.51
N ALA A 673 -15.86 -50.30 49.42
CA ALA A 673 -17.28 -50.61 49.31
C ALA A 673 -17.68 -51.66 50.34
N ARG A 674 -18.64 -51.33 51.21
CA ARG A 674 -19.23 -52.29 52.13
C ARG A 674 -20.37 -53.04 51.42
N PRO A 675 -20.52 -54.36 51.65
CA PRO A 675 -21.67 -55.10 51.16
C PRO A 675 -22.98 -54.55 51.74
N PHE A 676 -24.08 -54.75 51.01
CA PHE A 676 -25.44 -54.37 51.42
C PHE A 676 -25.80 -55.04 52.76
N CYS A 677 -26.18 -54.25 53.77
CA CYS A 677 -26.55 -54.75 55.09
C CYS A 677 -28.09 -54.85 55.18
N PRO A 678 -28.70 -56.05 55.11
CA PRO A 678 -30.15 -56.19 55.21
C PRO A 678 -30.65 -55.82 56.62
N LEU A 679 -31.92 -55.42 56.71
CA LEU A 679 -32.58 -55.15 57.98
C LEU A 679 -32.69 -56.47 58.78
N MET A 680 -32.03 -56.54 59.95
CA MET A 680 -32.08 -57.71 60.82
C MET A 680 -33.47 -57.84 61.47
N SER A 681 -33.99 -59.07 61.62
CA SER A 681 -35.24 -59.32 62.34
C SER A 681 -35.12 -58.99 63.83
N ASP A 682 -36.26 -58.78 64.50
CA ASP A 682 -36.32 -58.59 65.95
C ASP A 682 -35.67 -59.75 66.71
N LEU A 683 -35.05 -59.43 67.84
CA LEU A 683 -34.39 -60.42 68.69
C LEU A 683 -35.44 -61.31 69.38
N PRO A 684 -35.23 -62.63 69.48
CA PRO A 684 -36.18 -63.52 70.10
C PRO A 684 -36.26 -63.27 71.63
N PRO A 685 -37.41 -63.57 72.29
CA PRO A 685 -37.66 -63.28 73.71
C PRO A 685 -36.56 -63.78 74.66
N GLU A 686 -35.92 -64.90 74.31
CA GLU A 686 -34.80 -65.53 75.02
C GLU A 686 -33.57 -64.65 75.17
N ARG A 687 -33.45 -63.62 74.34
CA ARG A 687 -32.31 -62.70 74.34
C ARG A 687 -32.58 -61.39 75.07
N VAL A 688 -33.85 -61.05 75.26
CA VAL A 688 -34.29 -59.77 75.84
C VAL A 688 -34.92 -59.93 77.22
N THR A 689 -35.28 -61.16 77.61
CA THR A 689 -35.74 -61.47 78.97
C THR A 689 -34.53 -61.69 79.89
N PRO A 690 -34.38 -60.94 81.00
CA PRO A 690 -33.30 -61.18 81.96
C PRO A 690 -33.40 -62.60 82.56
N SER A 691 -32.30 -63.35 82.52
CA SER A 691 -32.18 -64.64 83.22
C SER A 691 -30.74 -64.85 83.68
N PHE A 692 -30.50 -65.89 84.49
CA PHE A 692 -29.14 -66.28 84.85
C PHE A 692 -28.31 -66.67 83.59
N PRO A 693 -26.98 -66.45 83.59
CA PRO A 693 -26.12 -66.84 82.49
C PRO A 693 -26.26 -68.34 82.17
N PHE A 694 -26.28 -68.68 80.88
CA PHE A 694 -26.43 -70.04 80.35
C PHE A 694 -27.77 -70.75 80.64
N ASN A 695 -28.78 -70.04 81.17
CA ASN A 695 -30.15 -70.57 81.30
C ASN A 695 -30.97 -70.54 80.00
N ARG A 696 -30.44 -69.88 78.96
CA ARG A 696 -30.97 -69.92 77.59
C ARG A 696 -29.77 -69.92 76.66
N VAL A 697 -29.62 -70.98 75.87
CA VAL A 697 -28.38 -71.22 75.13
C VAL A 697 -28.69 -71.46 73.67
N GLY A 698 -28.00 -70.72 72.81
CA GLY A 698 -27.89 -71.05 71.39
C GLY A 698 -26.77 -72.06 71.19
N LEU A 699 -26.99 -73.02 70.31
CA LEU A 699 -26.01 -74.02 69.96
C LEU A 699 -25.60 -73.85 68.50
N ASP A 700 -24.30 -73.92 68.24
CA ASP A 700 -23.76 -73.95 66.89
C ASP A 700 -22.49 -74.81 66.84
N PHE A 701 -22.03 -75.15 65.64
CA PHE A 701 -20.79 -75.90 65.44
C PHE A 701 -19.83 -75.11 64.54
N ALA A 702 -18.60 -74.91 65.00
CA ALA A 702 -17.51 -74.48 64.14
C ALA A 702 -16.74 -75.71 63.67
N GLY A 703 -16.77 -75.97 62.37
CA GLY A 703 -15.99 -77.04 61.75
C GLY A 703 -16.52 -77.44 60.37
N PRO A 704 -15.89 -78.44 59.73
CA PRO A 704 -14.76 -79.22 60.26
C PRO A 704 -13.45 -78.42 60.28
N LEU A 705 -12.76 -78.43 61.42
CA LEU A 705 -11.35 -78.10 61.54
C LEU A 705 -10.54 -79.38 61.34
N TYR A 706 -9.36 -79.29 60.74
CA TYR A 706 -8.46 -80.43 60.59
C TYR A 706 -7.35 -80.33 61.63
N VAL A 707 -7.38 -81.22 62.61
CA VAL A 707 -6.41 -81.27 63.70
C VAL A 707 -5.45 -82.42 63.43
N LYS A 708 -4.15 -82.13 63.47
CA LYS A 708 -3.09 -83.12 63.29
C LYS A 708 -2.53 -83.46 64.67
N ASP A 709 -2.54 -84.74 65.00
CA ASP A 709 -1.79 -85.29 66.13
C ASP A 709 -0.44 -85.79 65.60
N GLU A 710 0.64 -85.77 66.40
CA GLU A 710 2.00 -86.11 65.94
C GLU A 710 2.09 -87.48 65.27
N TYR A 711 1.19 -88.40 65.63
CA TYR A 711 1.20 -89.80 65.20
C TYR A 711 -0.01 -90.21 64.37
N ARG A 712 -0.94 -89.30 64.03
CA ARG A 712 -2.15 -89.62 63.27
C ARG A 712 -2.38 -88.66 62.10
N PRO A 713 -2.92 -89.14 60.95
CA PRO A 713 -3.31 -88.27 59.84
C PRO A 713 -4.34 -87.24 60.31
N ALA A 714 -4.39 -86.08 59.64
CA ALA A 714 -5.25 -84.96 60.03
C ALA A 714 -6.71 -85.42 60.17
N GLN A 715 -7.23 -85.39 61.40
CA GLN A 715 -8.59 -85.80 61.72
C GLN A 715 -9.51 -84.58 61.77
N LYS A 716 -10.77 -84.78 61.40
CA LYS A 716 -11.78 -83.74 61.55
C LYS A 716 -12.07 -83.55 63.04
N ALA A 717 -12.11 -82.31 63.48
CA ALA A 717 -12.62 -81.91 64.76
C ALA A 717 -13.64 -80.78 64.54
N TYR A 718 -14.61 -80.73 65.44
CA TYR A 718 -15.64 -79.71 65.49
C TYR A 718 -15.59 -79.08 66.88
N ILE A 719 -15.94 -77.81 66.95
CA ILE A 719 -16.11 -77.12 68.21
C ILE A 719 -17.60 -76.90 68.37
N CYS A 720 -18.20 -77.59 69.34
CA CYS A 720 -19.56 -77.30 69.78
C CYS A 720 -19.55 -76.00 70.57
N LEU A 721 -20.20 -74.97 70.02
CA LEU A 721 -20.34 -73.66 70.62
C LEU A 721 -21.67 -73.57 71.35
N PHE A 722 -21.60 -73.31 72.64
CA PHE A 722 -22.74 -72.93 73.46
C PHE A 722 -22.65 -71.42 73.71
N THR A 723 -23.57 -70.65 73.14
CA THR A 723 -23.67 -69.20 73.37
C THR A 723 -24.81 -68.88 74.32
N CYS A 724 -24.50 -68.23 75.44
CA CYS A 724 -25.51 -67.71 76.34
C CYS A 724 -26.30 -66.59 75.62
N MET A 725 -27.61 -66.79 75.45
CA MET A 725 -28.46 -65.80 74.77
C MET A 725 -28.60 -64.51 75.60
N VAL A 726 -28.40 -64.57 76.91
CA VAL A 726 -28.54 -63.39 77.80
C VAL A 726 -27.27 -62.55 77.87
N THR A 727 -26.12 -63.15 78.13
CA THR A 727 -24.84 -62.41 78.34
C THR A 727 -23.91 -62.41 77.14
N ARG A 728 -24.24 -63.17 76.08
CA ARG A 728 -23.35 -63.46 74.93
C ARG A 728 -22.06 -64.21 75.29
N ALA A 729 -21.92 -64.70 76.52
CA ALA A 729 -20.79 -65.54 76.90
C ALA A 729 -20.78 -66.82 76.06
N VAL A 730 -19.59 -67.25 75.65
CA VAL A 730 -19.40 -68.44 74.81
C VAL A 730 -18.69 -69.52 75.63
N HIS A 731 -19.18 -70.76 75.55
CA HIS A 731 -18.54 -71.96 76.06
C HIS A 731 -18.27 -72.91 74.89
N LEU A 732 -17.06 -73.44 74.82
CA LEU A 732 -16.58 -74.25 73.69
C LEU A 732 -16.27 -75.67 74.17
N GLU A 733 -16.76 -76.67 73.43
CA GLU A 733 -16.44 -78.08 73.64
C GLU A 733 -15.89 -78.68 72.35
N VAL A 734 -14.70 -79.29 72.42
CA VAL A 734 -14.12 -79.98 71.26
C VAL A 734 -14.77 -81.35 71.10
N MET A 735 -15.13 -81.68 69.87
CA MET A 735 -15.73 -82.95 69.45
C MET A 735 -14.99 -83.48 68.21
N PHE A 736 -14.74 -84.79 68.14
CA PHE A 736 -14.02 -85.40 67.00
C PHE A 736 -14.95 -85.94 65.91
N ASP A 737 -16.25 -85.96 66.17
CA ASP A 737 -17.30 -86.23 65.19
C ASP A 737 -18.59 -85.47 65.58
N MET A 738 -19.57 -85.42 64.68
CA MET A 738 -20.90 -84.82 64.96
C MET A 738 -21.95 -85.89 65.27
N THR A 739 -21.54 -87.05 65.80
CA THR A 739 -22.52 -88.08 66.19
C THR A 739 -23.31 -87.63 67.42
N THR A 740 -24.54 -88.13 67.54
CA THR A 740 -25.40 -87.86 68.71
C THR A 740 -24.70 -88.19 70.03
N ILE A 741 -23.89 -89.25 70.06
CA ILE A 741 -23.16 -89.69 71.26
C ILE A 741 -22.11 -88.64 71.66
N SER A 742 -21.29 -88.18 70.71
CA SER A 742 -20.28 -87.15 70.97
C SER A 742 -20.91 -85.82 71.36
N PHE A 743 -22.06 -85.46 70.77
CA PHE A 743 -22.80 -84.27 71.16
C PHE A 743 -23.33 -84.39 72.59
N LEU A 744 -23.98 -85.50 72.95
CA LEU A 744 -24.49 -85.72 74.31
C LEU A 744 -23.36 -85.70 75.35
N ALA A 745 -22.17 -86.19 75.00
CA ALA A 745 -20.98 -86.08 75.86
C ALA A 745 -20.54 -84.63 76.05
N ALA A 746 -20.51 -83.83 74.98
CA ALA A 746 -20.23 -82.39 75.06
C ALA A 746 -21.28 -81.61 75.86
N LEU A 747 -22.58 -81.91 75.64
CA LEU A 747 -23.68 -81.31 76.39
C LEU A 747 -23.61 -81.67 77.88
N ARG A 748 -23.26 -82.91 78.23
CA ARG A 748 -23.05 -83.30 79.64
C ARG A 748 -21.91 -82.52 80.30
N ARG A 749 -20.78 -82.31 79.59
CA ARG A 749 -19.66 -81.48 80.10
C ARG A 749 -20.07 -80.02 80.27
N PHE A 750 -20.84 -79.48 79.31
CA PHE A 750 -21.42 -78.15 79.41
C PHE A 750 -22.33 -78.05 80.65
N ILE A 751 -23.28 -78.97 80.82
CA ILE A 751 -24.23 -78.99 81.95
C ILE A 751 -23.49 -79.10 83.28
N ALA A 752 -22.49 -79.97 83.37
CA ALA A 752 -21.71 -80.16 84.59
C ALA A 752 -20.98 -78.87 85.03
N ARG A 753 -20.60 -78.00 84.08
CA ARG A 753 -19.85 -76.77 84.37
C ARG A 753 -20.73 -75.52 84.46
N ARG A 754 -21.82 -75.46 83.72
CA ARG A 754 -22.66 -74.25 83.54
C ARG A 754 -24.08 -74.39 84.09
N GLY A 755 -24.47 -75.59 84.53
CA GLY A 755 -25.84 -75.90 84.92
C GLY A 755 -26.68 -76.37 83.73
N ARG A 756 -27.90 -76.87 84.01
CA ARG A 756 -28.84 -77.26 82.96
C ARG A 756 -29.42 -76.00 82.30
N PRO A 757 -29.25 -75.84 80.97
CA PRO A 757 -29.83 -74.73 80.23
C PRO A 757 -31.34 -74.88 80.03
#